data_AF-A0A4Q7IQW7-F1
#
_entry.id   AF-A0A4Q7IQW7-F1
#
_cell.length_a   1.000
_cell.length_b   1.000
_cell.length_c   1.000
_cell.angle_alpha   90.00
_cell.angle_beta   90.00
_cell.angle_gamma   90.00
#
_symmetry.space_group_name_H-M   'P 1'
#
loop_
_entity.id
_entity.type
_entity.pdbx_description
1 polymer ?
#
loop_
_entity_poly.entity_id
_entity_poly.type
_entity_poly.pdbx_seq_one_letter_code
_entity_poly.pdbx_strand_id
1 'polypeptide(L)'
;MKALPEKYYLSHFNELMNFLRSTSMHLFTDKQRQQLEKLSVLNESALCLLLRIVNRKSEFVFKGHLNYDEITDIDLALGELLEAELVNFAIDKAPNELIRELKKQDLQQVCINSNLENTPVKSAKKQAWLEAVLQQVQHINVQQCSVFNSYVYSDFKPIFELCLFVYLGKLGGTLSQFSMRDLGVLNVHERASTQINAHFDEQEEAQTAFYFSKLLQSLKTLGDDEKLTLAQTFTSSDFLQPTGFQAESKYNTLTYKLAVFCLPEYPELATQLMTLSGHVSAQEKLVRTLYAQGDVEACRQKLDDIIEHSADEGLLIFAEDFSRRKFGAERTSILTNMLRSAGEAIPLDEAFVGSPEQGLIDNFARQGITAIHCENAIWRALFCLTFWPELYEHELSGLGNEFSRLPKPIKENIFYDIFEANIEKRLASFTSNHDLYTWLLKQTTAHYGKPNGFIAWYESLFDELSLLIKHAPIEALCAHLRAMAKDYKGLKDGYPDLICVKGAEFFCVEVKALGDSLRRNQLVTMNQLLKAGFDVSIKKVEWQIDPAQPYVIIDVETTGGKKEYERITEVAMVKVIGEETVEHWSSLVNPNKHIPKYITELTGIDNQMVRDAPEFVDIAEHIESFTKGCIFVAHNVNFDMGFIRAEFARCGMYYKRAKLCTVSLGRKFIPGHKSYSLGNICRDLNISLVGHHRALNDAMATAELFIKINKARITEQL
;
A
#
# COMPACT_ATOMS: atom_id res chain seq x y z
N MET A 1 2.04 10.71 25.79
CA MET A 1 1.00 10.51 24.74
C MET A 1 -0.14 11.46 25.10
N LYS A 2 -0.64 12.29 24.17
CA LYS A 2 -1.78 13.19 24.46
C LYS A 2 -3.00 12.32 24.85
N ALA A 3 -3.69 12.65 25.94
CA ALA A 3 -4.95 12.02 26.30
C ALA A 3 -6.11 12.82 25.70
N LEU A 4 -7.11 12.13 25.14
CA LEU A 4 -8.33 12.77 24.64
C LEU A 4 -9.34 12.96 25.80
N PRO A 5 -10.17 14.02 25.80
CA PRO A 5 -11.25 14.19 26.77
C PRO A 5 -12.27 13.04 26.71
N GLU A 6 -12.97 12.73 27.80
CA GLU A 6 -13.93 11.59 27.87
C GLU A 6 -14.98 11.61 26.75
N LYS A 7 -15.53 12.78 26.41
CA LYS A 7 -16.55 12.98 25.37
C LYS A 7 -15.98 13.46 24.02
N TYR A 8 -14.74 13.11 23.69
CA TYR A 8 -14.09 13.53 22.44
C TYR A 8 -14.91 13.22 21.19
N TYR A 9 -15.60 12.07 21.15
CA TYR A 9 -16.41 11.63 20.02
C TYR A 9 -17.64 12.52 19.78
N LEU A 10 -18.20 13.11 20.84
CA LEU A 10 -19.28 14.09 20.72
C LEU A 10 -18.76 15.38 20.08
N SER A 11 -17.56 15.82 20.47
CA SER A 11 -16.91 16.98 19.86
C SER A 11 -16.63 16.75 18.37
N HIS A 12 -16.14 15.56 18.00
CA HIS A 12 -15.92 15.15 16.60
C HIS A 12 -17.23 15.06 15.82
N PHE A 13 -18.30 14.56 16.43
CA PHE A 13 -19.62 14.54 15.80
C PHE A 13 -20.15 15.95 15.54
N ASN A 14 -20.04 16.85 16.51
CA ASN A 14 -20.46 18.25 16.35
C ASN A 14 -19.66 18.95 15.25
N GLU A 15 -18.36 18.67 15.17
CA GLU A 15 -17.49 19.16 14.09
C GLU A 15 -17.99 18.69 12.71
N LEU A 16 -18.28 17.40 12.56
CA LEU A 16 -18.89 16.82 11.35
C LEU A 16 -20.22 17.49 11.00
N MET A 17 -21.12 17.64 11.97
CA MET A 17 -22.45 18.21 11.74
C MET A 17 -22.38 19.69 11.36
N ASN A 18 -21.48 20.46 11.98
CA ASN A 18 -21.26 21.86 11.64
C ASN A 18 -20.77 22.01 10.20
N PHE A 19 -19.84 21.16 9.76
CA PHE A 19 -19.42 21.10 8.38
C PHE A 19 -20.62 20.86 7.46
N LEU A 20 -21.37 19.78 7.68
CA LEU A 20 -22.49 19.39 6.80
C LEU A 20 -23.55 20.48 6.70
N ARG A 21 -23.89 21.14 7.82
CA ARG A 21 -24.81 22.28 7.88
C ARG A 21 -24.36 23.46 7.02
N SER A 22 -23.05 23.70 6.95
CA SER A 22 -22.49 24.81 6.18
C SER A 22 -22.30 24.51 4.69
N THR A 23 -22.11 23.24 4.29
CA THR A 23 -21.65 22.90 2.93
C THR A 23 -22.54 21.92 2.17
N SER A 24 -23.32 21.08 2.86
CA SER A 24 -23.74 19.79 2.26
C SER A 24 -25.15 19.33 2.63
N MET A 25 -25.96 20.13 3.36
CA MET A 25 -27.33 19.73 3.73
C MET A 25 -28.25 19.52 2.53
N HIS A 26 -27.97 20.15 1.38
CA HIS A 26 -28.72 19.96 0.14
C HIS A 26 -28.51 18.57 -0.49
N LEU A 27 -27.50 17.81 -0.03
CA LEU A 27 -27.22 16.45 -0.51
C LEU A 27 -28.07 15.37 0.16
N PHE A 28 -28.91 15.75 1.12
CA PHE A 28 -29.78 14.84 1.87
C PHE A 28 -31.24 15.02 1.46
N THR A 29 -31.97 13.91 1.36
CA THR A 29 -33.41 13.92 1.08
C THR A 29 -34.19 14.56 2.23
N ASP A 30 -35.42 15.01 1.97
CA ASP A 30 -36.30 15.59 3.00
C ASP A 30 -36.47 14.69 4.23
N LYS A 31 -36.67 13.39 4.01
CA LYS A 31 -36.78 12.40 5.09
C LYS A 31 -35.49 12.31 5.92
N GLN A 32 -34.33 12.32 5.26
CA GLN A 32 -33.03 12.28 5.96
C GLN A 32 -32.79 13.56 6.76
N ARG A 33 -33.17 14.73 6.22
CA ARG A 33 -33.07 16.02 6.91
C ARG A 33 -33.95 16.07 8.15
N GLN A 34 -35.21 15.61 8.05
CA GLN A 34 -36.11 15.50 9.20
C GLN A 34 -35.53 14.61 10.31
N GLN A 35 -34.89 13.48 9.96
CA GLN A 35 -34.23 12.63 10.96
C GLN A 35 -33.00 13.30 11.60
N LEU A 36 -32.24 14.13 10.87
CA LEU A 36 -31.14 14.91 11.43
C LEU A 36 -31.63 16.03 12.37
N GLU A 37 -32.80 16.60 12.11
CA GLU A 37 -33.42 17.62 12.97
C GLU A 37 -33.84 17.05 14.33
N LYS A 38 -34.26 15.78 14.39
CA LYS A 38 -34.57 15.07 15.66
C LYS A 38 -33.39 15.06 16.64
N LEU A 39 -32.15 15.22 16.18
CA LEU A 39 -30.97 15.28 17.07
C LEU A 39 -30.92 16.56 17.92
N SER A 40 -31.56 17.64 17.47
CA SER A 40 -31.49 18.95 18.15
C SER A 40 -32.29 19.02 19.45
N VAL A 41 -33.25 18.10 19.63
CA VAL A 41 -34.09 18.02 20.82
C VAL A 41 -33.54 17.07 21.88
N LEU A 42 -32.49 16.29 21.55
CA LEU A 42 -31.86 15.37 22.48
C LEU A 42 -30.99 16.10 23.50
N ASN A 43 -31.01 15.63 24.75
CA ASN A 43 -29.99 16.03 25.72
C ASN A 43 -28.63 15.39 25.41
N GLU A 44 -27.59 15.88 26.08
CA GLU A 44 -26.21 15.43 25.84
C GLU A 44 -26.01 13.93 26.12
N SER A 45 -26.64 13.39 27.17
CA SER A 45 -26.54 11.97 27.54
C SER A 45 -27.15 11.05 26.48
N ALA A 46 -28.35 11.38 25.98
CA ALA A 46 -29.01 10.67 24.89
C ALA A 46 -28.20 10.75 23.59
N LEU A 47 -27.67 11.93 23.26
CA LEU A 47 -26.81 12.09 22.08
C LEU A 47 -25.51 11.29 22.21
N CYS A 48 -24.86 11.30 23.37
CA CYS A 48 -23.69 10.47 23.65
C CYS A 48 -23.99 8.99 23.47
N LEU A 49 -25.12 8.51 24.01
CA LEU A 49 -25.54 7.12 23.90
C LEU A 49 -25.82 6.74 22.44
N LEU A 50 -26.51 7.59 21.69
CA LEU A 50 -26.77 7.37 20.26
C LEU A 50 -25.46 7.21 19.49
N LEU A 51 -24.48 8.11 19.69
CA LEU A 51 -23.17 8.03 19.05
C LEU A 51 -22.41 6.75 19.42
N ARG A 52 -22.50 6.31 20.68
CA ARG A 52 -21.95 5.03 21.13
C ARG A 52 -22.62 3.83 20.45
N ILE A 53 -23.90 3.92 20.10
CA ILE A 53 -24.64 2.88 19.37
C ILE A 53 -24.25 2.90 17.89
N VAL A 54 -24.39 4.03 17.19
CA VAL A 54 -24.23 4.09 15.72
C VAL A 54 -22.79 3.91 15.26
N ASN A 55 -21.80 4.33 16.05
CA ASN A 55 -20.37 4.20 15.73
C ASN A 55 -19.82 2.78 15.93
N ARG A 56 -20.61 1.83 16.46
CA ARG A 56 -20.23 0.41 16.52
C ARG A 56 -20.26 -0.21 15.12
N LYS A 57 -19.47 -1.27 14.91
CA LYS A 57 -19.47 -1.99 13.63
C LYS A 57 -20.77 -2.77 13.39
N SER A 58 -21.30 -3.42 14.43
CA SER A 58 -22.57 -4.15 14.36
C SER A 58 -23.74 -3.20 14.12
N GLU A 59 -24.75 -3.68 13.41
CA GLU A 59 -26.03 -2.99 13.33
C GLU A 59 -26.81 -3.13 14.64
N PHE A 60 -26.75 -4.31 15.26
CA PHE A 60 -27.45 -4.62 16.49
C PHE A 60 -26.55 -4.55 17.73
N VAL A 61 -27.04 -3.89 18.77
CA VAL A 61 -26.30 -3.66 20.01
C VAL A 61 -27.03 -4.30 21.18
N PHE A 62 -26.34 -5.21 21.87
CA PHE A 62 -26.84 -5.79 23.12
C PHE A 62 -26.88 -4.72 24.21
N LYS A 63 -28.04 -4.50 24.81
CA LYS A 63 -28.28 -3.45 25.83
C LYS A 63 -27.36 -3.57 27.03
N GLY A 64 -27.08 -4.80 27.49
CA GLY A 64 -26.19 -5.03 28.63
C GLY A 64 -24.73 -4.62 28.40
N HIS A 65 -24.34 -4.24 27.18
CA HIS A 65 -23.02 -3.64 26.89
C HIS A 65 -23.05 -2.11 26.80
N LEU A 66 -24.19 -1.47 27.06
CA LEU A 66 -24.29 -0.02 27.16
C LEU A 66 -23.97 0.35 28.61
N ASN A 67 -22.69 0.54 28.91
CA ASN A 67 -22.19 0.98 30.20
C ASN A 67 -21.04 1.95 29.99
N TYR A 68 -21.24 3.22 30.36
CA TYR A 68 -20.36 4.34 30.03
C TYR A 68 -20.35 5.33 31.20
N ASP A 69 -19.19 5.55 31.80
CA ASP A 69 -19.03 6.39 32.99
C ASP A 69 -19.43 7.86 32.72
N GLU A 70 -19.29 8.31 31.47
CA GLU A 70 -19.62 9.67 31.06
C GLU A 70 -21.13 9.94 30.85
N ILE A 71 -21.98 8.91 30.96
CA ILE A 71 -23.43 8.97 30.77
C ILE A 71 -24.13 8.73 32.11
N THR A 72 -24.81 9.75 32.63
CA THR A 72 -25.35 9.75 34.00
C THR A 72 -26.44 8.69 34.22
N ASP A 73 -27.38 8.56 33.28
CA ASP A 73 -28.48 7.59 33.34
C ASP A 73 -28.72 7.02 31.93
N ILE A 74 -28.31 5.76 31.74
CA ILE A 74 -28.39 5.06 30.45
C ILE A 74 -29.83 4.67 30.13
N ASP A 75 -30.64 4.33 31.13
CA ASP A 75 -32.03 3.92 30.92
C ASP A 75 -32.89 5.13 30.52
N LEU A 76 -32.70 6.27 31.18
CA LEU A 76 -33.34 7.53 30.81
C LEU A 76 -32.91 7.97 29.39
N ALA A 77 -31.61 7.94 29.11
CA ALA A 77 -31.08 8.29 27.80
C ALA A 77 -31.60 7.35 26.70
N LEU A 78 -31.70 6.05 26.96
CA LEU A 78 -32.27 5.08 26.02
C LEU A 78 -33.77 5.30 25.81
N GLY A 79 -34.52 5.62 26.87
CA GLY A 79 -35.93 5.98 26.81
C GLY A 79 -36.18 7.16 25.87
N GLU A 80 -35.40 8.23 26.02
CA GLU A 80 -35.47 9.41 25.14
C GLU A 80 -35.17 9.07 23.67
N LEU A 81 -34.20 8.20 23.41
CA LEU A 81 -33.88 7.75 22.04
C LEU A 81 -34.98 6.89 21.42
N LEU A 82 -35.68 6.08 22.23
CA LEU A 82 -36.84 5.29 21.81
C LEU A 82 -38.04 6.20 21.49
N GLU A 83 -38.32 7.19 22.36
CA GLU A 83 -39.39 8.18 22.14
C GLU A 83 -39.16 9.03 20.88
N ALA A 84 -37.91 9.37 20.59
CA ALA A 84 -37.55 10.09 19.37
C ALA A 84 -37.52 9.19 18.11
N GLU A 85 -37.72 7.87 18.25
CA GLU A 85 -37.62 6.85 17.19
C GLU A 85 -36.23 6.83 16.50
N LEU A 86 -35.17 7.16 17.25
CA LEU A 86 -33.78 7.12 16.75
C LEU A 86 -33.11 5.79 17.08
N VAL A 87 -33.60 5.10 18.11
CA VAL A 87 -33.24 3.73 18.48
C VAL A 87 -34.53 2.94 18.60
N ASN A 88 -34.51 1.68 18.18
CA ASN A 88 -35.63 0.76 18.23
C ASN A 88 -35.18 -0.58 18.82
N PHE A 89 -36.11 -1.37 19.35
CA PHE A 89 -35.80 -2.73 19.77
C PHE A 89 -35.69 -3.65 18.56
N ALA A 90 -34.79 -4.62 18.59
CA ALA A 90 -34.59 -5.53 17.46
C ALA A 90 -35.81 -6.44 17.17
N ILE A 91 -36.82 -6.41 18.04
CA ILE A 91 -38.12 -7.07 17.81
C ILE A 91 -38.89 -6.50 16.60
N ASP A 92 -38.57 -5.27 16.20
CA ASP A 92 -39.25 -4.54 15.12
C ASP A 92 -38.61 -4.77 13.74
N LYS A 93 -37.49 -5.52 13.68
CA LYS A 93 -36.77 -5.85 12.44
C LYS A 93 -36.98 -7.30 12.00
N ALA A 94 -36.68 -7.56 10.74
CA ALA A 94 -36.70 -8.92 10.20
C ALA A 94 -35.70 -9.81 10.98
N PRO A 95 -36.14 -10.97 11.49
CA PRO A 95 -35.35 -11.74 12.46
C PRO A 95 -34.01 -12.24 11.91
N ASN A 96 -33.95 -12.51 10.61
CA ASN A 96 -32.75 -12.96 9.90
C ASN A 96 -31.58 -11.97 10.02
N GLU A 97 -31.85 -10.66 10.07
CA GLU A 97 -30.81 -9.63 10.17
C GLU A 97 -30.07 -9.74 11.51
N LEU A 98 -30.81 -9.76 12.63
CA LEU A 98 -30.21 -9.92 13.95
C LEU A 98 -29.53 -11.29 14.11
N ILE A 99 -30.19 -12.38 13.67
CA ILE A 99 -29.70 -13.75 13.83
C ILE A 99 -28.28 -13.92 13.27
N ARG A 100 -27.97 -13.30 12.13
CA ARG A 100 -26.64 -13.35 11.50
C ARG A 100 -25.55 -12.72 12.38
N GLU A 101 -25.89 -11.73 13.21
CA GLU A 101 -24.96 -11.05 14.11
C GLU A 101 -24.84 -11.69 15.51
N LEU A 102 -25.82 -12.49 15.93
CA LEU A 102 -25.87 -13.10 17.27
C LEU A 102 -24.64 -13.94 17.63
N LYS A 103 -24.29 -13.97 18.92
CA LYS A 103 -23.25 -14.89 19.42
C LYS A 103 -23.83 -16.30 19.51
N LYS A 104 -22.95 -17.31 19.62
CA LYS A 104 -23.36 -18.72 19.74
C LYS A 104 -24.35 -18.96 20.90
N GLN A 105 -24.14 -18.30 22.04
CA GLN A 105 -25.02 -18.45 23.21
C GLN A 105 -26.42 -17.88 22.94
N ASP A 106 -26.50 -16.72 22.28
CA ASP A 106 -27.79 -16.11 21.93
C ASP A 106 -28.53 -16.93 20.88
N LEU A 107 -27.82 -17.52 19.90
CA LEU A 107 -28.42 -18.47 18.93
C LEU A 107 -29.01 -19.69 19.64
N GLN A 108 -28.31 -20.25 20.63
CA GLN A 108 -28.82 -21.35 21.45
C GLN A 108 -30.07 -20.93 22.23
N GLN A 109 -30.07 -19.71 22.77
CA GLN A 109 -31.20 -19.17 23.51
C GLN A 109 -32.40 -18.93 22.59
N VAL A 110 -32.20 -18.45 21.36
CA VAL A 110 -33.26 -18.34 20.34
C VAL A 110 -33.90 -19.70 20.06
N CYS A 111 -33.10 -20.78 19.93
CA CYS A 111 -33.64 -22.13 19.76
C CYS A 111 -34.51 -22.55 20.95
N ILE A 112 -34.08 -22.25 22.18
CA ILE A 112 -34.81 -22.60 23.41
C ILE A 112 -36.11 -21.80 23.52
N ASN A 113 -36.05 -20.48 23.36
CA ASN A 113 -37.23 -19.60 23.45
C ASN A 113 -38.30 -19.93 22.40
N SER A 114 -37.88 -20.33 21.20
CA SER A 114 -38.77 -20.60 20.07
C SER A 114 -39.08 -22.09 19.88
N ASN A 115 -38.63 -22.98 20.78
CA ASN A 115 -38.80 -24.44 20.68
C ASN A 115 -38.40 -25.01 19.31
N LEU A 116 -37.26 -24.59 18.76
CA LEU A 116 -36.79 -25.07 17.46
C LEU A 116 -36.28 -26.52 17.55
N GLU A 117 -36.62 -27.35 16.56
CA GLU A 117 -36.23 -28.76 16.48
C GLU A 117 -34.91 -28.94 15.71
N ASN A 118 -34.35 -30.15 15.72
CA ASN A 118 -33.13 -30.51 14.98
C ASN A 118 -31.92 -29.58 15.23
N THR A 119 -31.76 -29.13 16.48
CA THR A 119 -30.68 -28.21 16.85
C THR A 119 -29.33 -28.91 16.94
N PRO A 120 -28.22 -28.23 16.60
CA PRO A 120 -26.88 -28.81 16.71
C PRO A 120 -26.52 -29.21 18.14
N VAL A 121 -25.54 -30.09 18.31
CA VAL A 121 -24.98 -30.38 19.65
C VAL A 121 -24.37 -29.14 20.28
N LYS A 122 -24.43 -29.01 21.62
CA LYS A 122 -23.92 -27.83 22.36
C LYS A 122 -22.46 -27.48 22.03
N SER A 123 -21.62 -28.46 21.71
CA SER A 123 -20.21 -28.28 21.33
C SER A 123 -20.00 -27.76 19.89
N ALA A 124 -21.01 -27.78 19.03
CA ALA A 124 -20.90 -27.37 17.62
C ALA A 124 -20.46 -25.90 17.47
N LYS A 125 -19.81 -25.58 16.36
CA LYS A 125 -19.32 -24.21 16.05
C LYS A 125 -20.49 -23.25 15.81
N LYS A 126 -20.28 -21.93 15.98
CA LYS A 126 -21.30 -20.88 15.74
C LYS A 126 -22.01 -21.06 14.39
N GLN A 127 -21.26 -21.40 13.34
CA GLN A 127 -21.80 -21.53 11.99
C GLN A 127 -22.93 -22.57 11.88
N ALA A 128 -22.77 -23.74 12.50
CA ALA A 128 -23.80 -24.78 12.50
C ALA A 128 -25.08 -24.32 13.25
N TRP A 129 -24.91 -23.56 14.34
CA TRP A 129 -26.04 -22.95 15.06
C TRP A 129 -26.73 -21.89 14.22
N LEU A 130 -25.97 -21.05 13.52
CA LEU A 130 -26.51 -20.01 12.66
C LEU A 130 -27.34 -20.60 11.52
N GLU A 131 -26.81 -21.61 10.82
CA GLU A 131 -27.50 -22.30 9.73
C GLU A 131 -28.79 -22.96 10.21
N ALA A 132 -28.75 -23.69 11.34
CA ALA A 132 -29.93 -24.35 11.90
C ALA A 132 -31.04 -23.37 12.29
N VAL A 133 -30.68 -22.21 12.85
CA VAL A 133 -31.64 -21.15 13.21
C VAL A 133 -32.20 -20.46 11.96
N LEU A 134 -31.35 -20.14 10.97
CA LEU A 134 -31.79 -19.48 9.74
C LEU A 134 -32.72 -20.36 8.90
N GLN A 135 -32.48 -21.67 8.82
CA GLN A 135 -33.37 -22.62 8.12
C GLN A 135 -34.78 -22.69 8.73
N GLN A 136 -34.91 -22.35 10.01
CA GLN A 136 -36.17 -22.40 10.76
C GLN A 136 -36.68 -21.00 11.14
N VAL A 137 -36.17 -19.95 10.49
CA VAL A 137 -36.44 -18.55 10.87
C VAL A 137 -37.93 -18.21 10.90
N GLN A 138 -38.72 -18.80 10.01
CA GLN A 138 -40.17 -18.64 9.93
C GLN A 138 -40.93 -19.15 11.17
N HIS A 139 -40.33 -20.01 11.98
CA HIS A 139 -40.91 -20.56 13.20
C HIS A 139 -40.55 -19.74 14.45
N ILE A 140 -39.74 -18.69 14.31
CA ILE A 140 -39.33 -17.84 15.44
C ILE A 140 -40.40 -16.78 15.70
N ASN A 141 -41.03 -16.83 16.87
CA ASN A 141 -41.87 -15.73 17.35
C ASN A 141 -41.00 -14.66 18.01
N VAL A 142 -40.65 -13.64 17.24
CA VAL A 142 -39.78 -12.53 17.67
C VAL A 142 -40.30 -11.84 18.94
N GLN A 143 -41.62 -11.65 19.05
CA GLN A 143 -42.25 -10.95 20.18
C GLN A 143 -42.17 -11.74 21.49
N GLN A 144 -42.02 -13.07 21.42
CA GLN A 144 -41.92 -13.94 22.59
C GLN A 144 -40.49 -14.35 22.93
N CYS A 145 -39.52 -14.01 22.08
CA CYS A 145 -38.13 -14.37 22.26
C CYS A 145 -37.36 -13.25 22.97
N SER A 146 -36.98 -13.50 24.23
CA SER A 146 -36.29 -12.52 25.09
C SER A 146 -34.95 -12.03 24.54
N VAL A 147 -34.32 -12.80 23.64
CA VAL A 147 -33.09 -12.41 22.96
C VAL A 147 -33.33 -11.14 22.13
N PHE A 148 -34.38 -11.08 21.33
CA PHE A 148 -34.63 -9.93 20.44
C PHE A 148 -34.89 -8.65 21.23
N ASN A 149 -35.60 -8.72 22.36
CA ASN A 149 -35.81 -7.57 23.25
C ASN A 149 -34.52 -7.08 23.94
N SER A 150 -33.49 -7.92 24.00
CA SER A 150 -32.20 -7.57 24.61
C SER A 150 -31.26 -6.81 23.67
N TYR A 151 -31.64 -6.68 22.40
CA TYR A 151 -30.88 -5.96 21.39
C TYR A 151 -31.66 -4.74 20.92
N VAL A 152 -30.92 -3.67 20.64
CA VAL A 152 -31.42 -2.46 20.01
C VAL A 152 -30.67 -2.23 18.70
N TYR A 153 -31.29 -1.49 17.80
CA TYR A 153 -30.68 -1.01 16.57
C TYR A 153 -31.09 0.44 16.33
N SER A 154 -30.49 1.11 15.35
CA SER A 154 -30.80 2.51 15.06
C SER A 154 -31.00 2.70 13.56
N ASP A 155 -32.21 3.08 13.15
CA ASP A 155 -32.51 3.50 11.77
C ASP A 155 -31.83 4.84 11.42
N PHE A 156 -31.23 5.52 12.41
CA PHE A 156 -30.34 6.65 12.19
C PHE A 156 -28.93 6.23 11.74
N LYS A 157 -28.50 4.97 11.99
CA LYS A 157 -27.16 4.49 11.62
C LYS A 157 -26.85 4.66 10.11
N PRO A 158 -27.73 4.28 9.16
CA PRO A 158 -27.46 4.51 7.74
C PRO A 158 -27.32 6.00 7.37
N ILE A 159 -28.06 6.88 8.05
CA ILE A 159 -27.93 8.34 7.86
C ILE A 159 -26.61 8.85 8.42
N PHE A 160 -26.20 8.37 9.59
CA PHE A 160 -24.91 8.69 10.17
C PHE A 160 -23.75 8.23 9.26
N GLU A 161 -23.86 7.04 8.66
CA GLU A 161 -22.90 6.55 7.67
C GLU A 161 -22.91 7.38 6.39
N LEU A 162 -24.08 7.85 5.94
CA LEU A 162 -24.18 8.80 4.83
C LEU A 162 -23.54 10.14 5.17
N CYS A 163 -23.72 10.66 6.40
CA CYS A 163 -23.06 11.87 6.87
C CYS A 163 -21.53 11.75 6.78
N LEU A 164 -20.99 10.63 7.29
CA LEU A 164 -19.56 10.33 7.18
C LEU A 164 -19.12 10.13 5.73
N PHE A 165 -19.96 9.52 4.89
CA PHE A 165 -19.66 9.31 3.47
C PHE A 165 -19.61 10.63 2.69
N VAL A 166 -20.60 11.51 2.89
CA VAL A 166 -20.64 12.86 2.30
C VAL A 166 -19.43 13.67 2.76
N TYR A 167 -19.10 13.58 4.04
CA TYR A 167 -17.94 14.29 4.59
C TYR A 167 -16.62 13.75 4.04
N LEU A 168 -16.41 12.43 4.00
CA LEU A 168 -15.10 11.82 3.66
C LEU A 168 -14.93 11.42 2.19
N GLY A 169 -16.02 11.44 1.41
CA GLY A 169 -16.07 10.96 0.02
C GLY A 169 -15.88 9.44 -0.13
N LYS A 170 -15.96 8.66 0.96
CA LYS A 170 -15.72 7.21 0.93
C LYS A 170 -16.41 6.48 2.10
N LEU A 171 -16.73 5.20 1.88
CA LEU A 171 -17.23 4.32 2.93
C LEU A 171 -16.14 3.90 3.93
N GLY A 172 -16.58 3.42 5.09
CA GLY A 172 -15.71 2.93 6.17
C GLY A 172 -15.05 4.05 6.98
N GLY A 173 -15.46 5.29 6.74
CA GLY A 173 -15.15 6.42 7.61
C GLY A 173 -15.71 6.21 9.02
N THR A 174 -14.99 6.69 10.02
CA THR A 174 -15.44 6.70 11.43
C THR A 174 -14.92 7.96 12.11
N LEU A 175 -15.51 8.32 13.24
CA LEU A 175 -15.03 9.44 14.06
C LEU A 175 -13.60 9.24 14.59
N SER A 176 -13.04 8.02 14.51
CA SER A 176 -11.65 7.76 14.90
C SER A 176 -10.61 8.52 14.08
N GLN A 177 -10.94 8.97 12.86
CA GLN A 177 -10.03 9.77 12.04
C GLN A 177 -9.72 11.13 12.69
N PHE A 178 -10.74 11.75 13.27
CA PHE A 178 -10.62 12.97 14.07
C PHE A 178 -9.78 12.72 15.32
N SER A 179 -9.95 11.55 15.96
CA SER A 179 -9.14 11.15 17.12
C SER A 179 -7.67 10.96 16.75
N MET A 180 -7.38 10.29 15.62
CA MET A 180 -6.00 10.10 15.14
C MET A 180 -5.33 11.42 14.77
N ARG A 181 -6.09 12.38 14.22
CA ARG A 181 -5.64 13.76 13.98
C ARG A 181 -5.26 14.44 15.30
N ASP A 182 -6.18 14.47 16.27
CA ASP A 182 -5.96 15.18 17.54
C ASP A 182 -4.81 14.59 18.37
N LEU A 183 -4.57 13.27 18.22
CA LEU A 183 -3.43 12.56 18.81
C LEU A 183 -2.09 12.80 18.08
N GLY A 184 -2.11 13.43 16.89
CA GLY A 184 -0.92 13.65 16.06
C GLY A 184 -0.43 12.39 15.32
N VAL A 185 -1.28 11.35 15.22
CA VAL A 185 -0.99 10.12 14.48
C VAL A 185 -1.28 10.30 12.98
N LEU A 186 -2.27 11.12 12.65
CA LEU A 186 -2.68 11.41 11.28
C LEU A 186 -2.45 12.88 10.94
N ASN A 187 -1.52 13.15 10.03
CA ASN A 187 -1.32 14.49 9.49
C ASN A 187 -2.42 14.81 8.46
N VAL A 188 -3.05 15.97 8.61
CA VAL A 188 -4.17 16.49 7.81
C VAL A 188 -3.89 17.92 7.34
N HIS A 189 -4.61 18.39 6.32
CA HIS A 189 -4.47 19.77 5.86
C HIS A 189 -4.99 20.77 6.92
N GLU A 190 -4.35 21.93 7.06
CA GLU A 190 -4.82 22.97 7.98
C GLU A 190 -6.14 23.58 7.48
N ARG A 191 -7.15 23.67 8.36
CA ARG A 191 -8.47 24.21 8.01
C ARG A 191 -8.44 25.63 7.45
N ALA A 192 -7.57 26.48 7.99
CA ALA A 192 -7.51 27.90 7.63
C ALA A 192 -6.98 28.15 6.20
N SER A 193 -6.26 27.18 5.62
CA SER A 193 -5.66 27.30 4.28
C SER A 193 -6.41 26.49 3.21
N THR A 194 -7.46 25.76 3.57
CA THR A 194 -8.12 24.81 2.66
C THR A 194 -9.43 25.39 2.16
N GLN A 195 -9.54 25.62 0.85
CA GLN A 195 -10.84 25.90 0.23
C GLN A 195 -11.65 24.59 0.24
N ILE A 196 -12.65 24.53 1.10
CA ILE A 196 -13.46 23.35 1.32
C ILE A 196 -14.60 23.37 0.30
N ASN A 197 -14.57 22.44 -0.64
CA ASN A 197 -15.70 22.13 -1.50
C ASN A 197 -16.38 20.85 -0.99
N ALA A 198 -17.68 20.70 -1.19
CA ALA A 198 -18.32 19.42 -0.92
C ALA A 198 -17.75 18.34 -1.87
N HIS A 199 -17.74 17.07 -1.44
CA HIS A 199 -17.32 15.97 -2.31
C HIS A 199 -18.27 15.73 -3.49
N PHE A 200 -19.53 16.11 -3.33
CA PHE A 200 -20.61 15.92 -4.26
C PHE A 200 -21.31 17.27 -4.44
N ASP A 201 -21.75 17.53 -5.65
CA ASP A 201 -22.39 18.79 -6.00
C ASP A 201 -23.92 18.66 -5.88
N GLU A 202 -24.45 17.50 -6.27
CA GLU A 202 -25.89 17.23 -6.33
C GLU A 202 -26.36 16.10 -5.40
N GLN A 203 -27.62 16.18 -4.96
CA GLN A 203 -28.23 15.17 -4.10
C GLN A 203 -28.20 13.79 -4.74
N GLU A 204 -28.56 13.69 -6.03
CA GLU A 204 -28.63 12.41 -6.73
C GLU A 204 -27.25 11.74 -6.84
N GLU A 205 -26.22 12.52 -7.13
CA GLU A 205 -24.82 12.08 -7.16
C GLU A 205 -24.42 11.44 -5.81
N ALA A 206 -24.64 12.16 -4.70
CA ALA A 206 -24.27 11.69 -3.37
C ALA A 206 -25.01 10.40 -2.98
N GLN A 207 -26.32 10.33 -3.26
CA GLN A 207 -27.16 9.18 -2.89
C GLN A 207 -26.82 7.94 -3.71
N THR A 208 -26.68 8.07 -5.03
CA THR A 208 -26.32 6.93 -5.90
C THR A 208 -24.89 6.46 -5.63
N ALA A 209 -23.94 7.37 -5.38
CA ALA A 209 -22.58 7.02 -5.00
C ALA A 209 -22.52 6.25 -3.67
N PHE A 210 -23.31 6.66 -2.67
CA PHE A 210 -23.43 5.95 -1.40
C PHE A 210 -24.04 4.56 -1.59
N TYR A 211 -25.16 4.48 -2.34
CA TYR A 211 -25.86 3.23 -2.64
C TYR A 211 -24.95 2.20 -3.31
N PHE A 212 -24.30 2.56 -4.42
CA PHE A 212 -23.41 1.64 -5.14
C PHE A 212 -22.15 1.29 -4.34
N SER A 213 -21.64 2.23 -3.54
CA SER A 213 -20.54 1.91 -2.62
C SER A 213 -20.95 0.84 -1.59
N LYS A 214 -22.16 0.96 -1.02
CA LYS A 214 -22.70 0.02 -0.02
C LYS A 214 -22.95 -1.35 -0.64
N LEU A 215 -23.55 -1.37 -1.83
CA LEU A 215 -23.82 -2.58 -2.58
C LEU A 215 -22.53 -3.31 -2.98
N LEU A 216 -21.50 -2.57 -3.41
CA LEU A 216 -20.18 -3.15 -3.67
C LEU A 216 -19.52 -3.71 -2.42
N GLN A 217 -19.72 -3.07 -1.26
CA GLN A 217 -19.21 -3.58 0.02
C GLN A 217 -19.92 -4.87 0.44
N SER A 218 -21.24 -4.96 0.23
CA SER A 218 -22.06 -6.11 0.64
C SER A 218 -21.75 -7.39 -0.14
N LEU A 219 -21.21 -7.30 -1.37
CA LEU A 219 -20.79 -8.48 -2.15
C LEU A 219 -19.87 -9.45 -1.38
N LYS A 220 -19.11 -8.96 -0.39
CA LYS A 220 -18.21 -9.80 0.43
C LYS A 220 -18.96 -10.75 1.37
N THR A 221 -20.20 -10.44 1.69
CA THR A 221 -21.01 -11.16 2.69
C THR A 221 -22.26 -11.78 2.12
N LEU A 222 -22.71 -11.36 0.93
CA LEU A 222 -23.85 -11.97 0.25
C LEU A 222 -23.58 -13.45 -0.08
N GLY A 223 -24.62 -14.27 0.08
CA GLY A 223 -24.65 -15.64 -0.44
C GLY A 223 -24.73 -15.67 -1.96
N ASP A 224 -24.52 -16.84 -2.55
CA ASP A 224 -24.45 -16.97 -4.01
C ASP A 224 -25.83 -16.75 -4.68
N ASP A 225 -26.92 -17.20 -4.06
CA ASP A 225 -28.29 -16.92 -4.53
C ASP A 225 -28.62 -15.41 -4.47
N GLU A 226 -28.16 -14.71 -3.41
CA GLU A 226 -28.35 -13.27 -3.26
C GLU A 226 -27.56 -12.50 -4.33
N LYS A 227 -26.32 -12.95 -4.65
CA LYS A 227 -25.53 -12.37 -5.74
C LYS A 227 -26.16 -12.63 -7.11
N LEU A 228 -26.72 -13.81 -7.35
CA LEU A 228 -27.39 -14.14 -8.60
C LEU A 228 -28.65 -13.28 -8.79
N THR A 229 -29.47 -13.17 -7.74
CA THR A 229 -30.66 -12.30 -7.75
C THR A 229 -30.26 -10.86 -8.04
N LEU A 230 -29.20 -10.37 -7.38
CA LEU A 230 -28.67 -9.05 -7.64
C LEU A 230 -28.21 -8.89 -9.10
N ALA A 231 -27.43 -9.84 -9.62
CA ALA A 231 -26.96 -9.86 -11.01
C ALA A 231 -28.11 -9.79 -12.03
N GLN A 232 -29.19 -10.53 -11.80
CA GLN A 232 -30.40 -10.49 -12.64
C GLN A 232 -31.12 -9.14 -12.54
N THR A 233 -31.06 -8.48 -11.39
CA THR A 233 -31.69 -7.16 -11.22
C THR A 233 -30.98 -6.07 -12.03
N PHE A 234 -29.65 -6.17 -12.18
CA PHE A 234 -28.86 -5.21 -12.98
C PHE A 234 -29.20 -5.21 -14.47
N THR A 235 -29.81 -6.28 -14.99
CA THR A 235 -30.23 -6.35 -16.40
C THR A 235 -31.68 -5.90 -16.63
N SER A 236 -32.38 -5.51 -15.57
CA SER A 236 -33.71 -4.90 -15.66
C SER A 236 -33.63 -3.43 -16.07
N SER A 237 -34.57 -2.97 -16.89
CA SER A 237 -34.68 -1.57 -17.34
C SER A 237 -34.95 -0.57 -16.20
N ASP A 238 -35.52 -1.05 -15.09
CA ASP A 238 -35.99 -0.19 -13.99
C ASP A 238 -34.96 -0.04 -12.88
N PHE A 239 -33.75 -0.59 -13.06
CA PHE A 239 -32.70 -0.51 -12.05
C PHE A 239 -32.10 0.90 -11.99
N LEU A 240 -31.85 1.37 -10.76
CA LEU A 240 -31.27 2.67 -10.47
C LEU A 240 -29.99 2.88 -11.28
N GLN A 241 -29.89 4.00 -12.01
CA GLN A 241 -28.70 4.35 -12.77
C GLN A 241 -27.70 5.14 -11.90
N PRO A 242 -26.39 4.96 -12.10
CA PRO A 242 -25.39 5.76 -11.39
C PRO A 242 -25.36 7.19 -11.92
N THR A 243 -25.31 8.17 -11.01
CA THR A 243 -25.16 9.59 -11.35
C THR A 243 -23.82 10.10 -10.81
N GLY A 244 -22.98 10.59 -11.71
CA GLY A 244 -21.66 11.15 -11.41
C GLY A 244 -20.55 10.10 -11.25
N PHE A 245 -19.31 10.59 -11.32
CA PHE A 245 -18.11 9.76 -11.49
C PHE A 245 -17.95 8.67 -10.43
N GLN A 246 -18.17 9.01 -9.16
CA GLN A 246 -17.99 8.05 -8.08
C GLN A 246 -19.03 6.92 -8.16
N ALA A 247 -20.29 7.23 -8.42
CA ALA A 247 -21.35 6.24 -8.58
C ALA A 247 -21.06 5.32 -9.78
N GLU A 248 -20.71 5.90 -10.93
CA GLU A 248 -20.38 5.16 -12.16
C GLU A 248 -19.19 4.21 -11.94
N SER A 249 -18.13 4.69 -11.29
CA SER A 249 -16.97 3.87 -10.96
C SER A 249 -17.34 2.64 -10.11
N LYS A 250 -18.22 2.82 -9.12
CA LYS A 250 -18.70 1.71 -8.27
C LYS A 250 -19.65 0.78 -9.00
N TYR A 251 -20.57 1.33 -9.79
CA TYR A 251 -21.46 0.57 -10.67
C TYR A 251 -20.67 -0.32 -11.63
N ASN A 252 -19.71 0.23 -12.35
CA ASN A 252 -18.85 -0.48 -13.30
C ASN A 252 -18.05 -1.60 -12.61
N THR A 253 -17.50 -1.33 -11.43
CA THR A 253 -16.79 -2.35 -10.64
C THR A 253 -17.72 -3.46 -10.17
N LEU A 254 -18.94 -3.11 -9.77
CA LEU A 254 -19.94 -4.04 -9.25
C LEU A 254 -20.46 -4.97 -10.35
N THR A 255 -20.85 -4.43 -11.50
CA THR A 255 -21.30 -5.20 -12.67
C THR A 255 -20.20 -6.12 -13.17
N TYR A 256 -18.94 -5.67 -13.21
CA TYR A 256 -17.80 -6.54 -13.54
C TYR A 256 -17.65 -7.72 -12.57
N LYS A 257 -17.72 -7.47 -11.26
CA LYS A 257 -17.58 -8.54 -10.26
C LYS A 257 -18.72 -9.55 -10.33
N LEU A 258 -19.96 -9.08 -10.51
CA LEU A 258 -21.12 -9.94 -10.72
C LEU A 258 -20.99 -10.75 -12.01
N ALA A 259 -20.50 -10.14 -13.10
CA ALA A 259 -20.23 -10.86 -14.34
C ALA A 259 -19.20 -11.98 -14.15
N VAL A 260 -18.09 -11.72 -13.45
CA VAL A 260 -17.07 -12.74 -13.15
C VAL A 260 -17.66 -13.87 -12.30
N PHE A 261 -18.52 -13.54 -11.33
CA PHE A 261 -19.23 -14.52 -10.52
C PHE A 261 -20.19 -15.39 -11.36
N CYS A 262 -20.98 -14.77 -12.23
CA CYS A 262 -21.95 -15.47 -13.07
C CYS A 262 -21.30 -16.30 -14.19
N LEU A 263 -20.11 -15.95 -14.67
CA LEU A 263 -19.52 -16.52 -15.88
C LEU A 263 -19.45 -18.06 -15.93
N PRO A 264 -19.10 -18.80 -14.86
CA PRO A 264 -19.01 -20.27 -14.93
C PRO A 264 -20.35 -20.97 -15.15
N GLU A 265 -21.44 -20.44 -14.59
CA GLU A 265 -22.76 -21.11 -14.56
C GLU A 265 -23.82 -20.41 -15.43
N TYR A 266 -23.70 -19.09 -15.60
CA TYR A 266 -24.64 -18.22 -16.29
C TYR A 266 -23.90 -17.30 -17.31
N PRO A 267 -23.30 -17.88 -18.37
CA PRO A 267 -22.45 -17.14 -19.30
C PRO A 267 -23.17 -16.02 -20.07
N GLU A 268 -24.45 -16.20 -20.41
CA GLU A 268 -25.23 -15.16 -21.10
C GLU A 268 -25.46 -13.93 -20.20
N LEU A 269 -25.86 -14.16 -18.95
CA LEU A 269 -26.01 -13.10 -17.95
C LEU A 269 -24.67 -12.39 -17.68
N ALA A 270 -23.59 -13.16 -17.60
CA ALA A 270 -22.25 -12.59 -17.45
C ALA A 270 -21.86 -11.68 -18.64
N THR A 271 -22.13 -12.10 -19.87
CA THR A 271 -21.89 -11.28 -21.07
C THR A 271 -22.72 -9.99 -21.03
N GLN A 272 -24.00 -10.05 -20.69
CA GLN A 272 -24.85 -8.86 -20.55
C GLN A 272 -24.29 -7.87 -19.51
N LEU A 273 -23.89 -8.37 -18.33
CA LEU A 273 -23.29 -7.55 -17.28
C LEU A 273 -21.95 -6.93 -17.69
N MET A 274 -21.12 -7.65 -18.46
CA MET A 274 -19.88 -7.08 -19.00
C MET A 274 -20.15 -5.97 -20.02
N THR A 275 -21.17 -6.13 -20.87
CA THR A 275 -21.59 -5.10 -21.83
C THR A 275 -22.09 -3.83 -21.13
N LEU A 276 -22.81 -3.96 -20.01
CA LEU A 276 -23.26 -2.84 -19.18
C LEU A 276 -22.11 -2.13 -18.45
N SER A 277 -20.95 -2.77 -18.30
CA SER A 277 -19.86 -2.27 -17.48
C SER A 277 -18.86 -1.44 -18.28
N GLY A 278 -18.68 -0.17 -17.93
CA GLY A 278 -17.57 0.65 -18.42
C GLY A 278 -16.20 0.29 -17.80
N HIS A 279 -16.11 -0.78 -17.00
CA HIS A 279 -14.86 -1.18 -16.38
C HIS A 279 -13.90 -1.80 -17.42
N VAL A 280 -12.65 -1.32 -17.48
CA VAL A 280 -11.62 -1.81 -18.42
C VAL A 280 -11.49 -3.34 -18.40
N SER A 281 -11.41 -3.93 -17.21
CA SER A 281 -11.33 -5.40 -17.09
C SER A 281 -12.59 -6.15 -17.53
N ALA A 282 -13.77 -5.51 -17.53
CA ALA A 282 -14.98 -6.11 -18.08
C ALA A 282 -14.91 -6.16 -19.61
N GLN A 283 -14.43 -5.09 -20.24
CA GLN A 283 -14.22 -5.01 -21.68
C GLN A 283 -13.23 -6.08 -22.16
N GLU A 284 -12.09 -6.24 -21.47
CA GLU A 284 -11.13 -7.31 -21.79
C GLU A 284 -11.71 -8.72 -21.61
N LYS A 285 -12.46 -8.90 -20.52
CA LYS A 285 -13.07 -10.19 -20.20
C LYS A 285 -14.14 -10.56 -21.22
N LEU A 286 -14.91 -9.58 -21.71
CA LEU A 286 -15.91 -9.75 -22.76
C LEU A 286 -15.26 -10.23 -24.06
N VAL A 287 -14.21 -9.55 -24.54
CA VAL A 287 -13.44 -9.96 -25.73
C VAL A 287 -12.96 -11.41 -25.61
N ARG A 288 -12.35 -11.77 -24.48
CA ARG A 288 -11.87 -13.14 -24.23
C ARG A 288 -13.00 -14.16 -24.20
N THR A 289 -14.15 -13.79 -23.66
CA THR A 289 -15.32 -14.66 -23.52
C THR A 289 -15.97 -14.91 -24.88
N LEU A 290 -16.20 -13.86 -25.68
CA LEU A 290 -16.73 -13.97 -27.05
C LEU A 290 -15.83 -14.87 -27.91
N TYR A 291 -14.51 -14.67 -27.84
CA TYR A 291 -13.56 -15.53 -28.56
C TYR A 291 -13.63 -16.99 -28.10
N ALA A 292 -13.67 -17.24 -26.79
CA ALA A 292 -13.73 -18.60 -26.24
C ALA A 292 -15.03 -19.33 -26.59
N GLN A 293 -16.13 -18.59 -26.74
CA GLN A 293 -17.44 -19.11 -27.15
C GLN A 293 -17.54 -19.33 -28.67
N GLY A 294 -16.55 -18.89 -29.45
CA GLY A 294 -16.53 -19.01 -30.91
C GLY A 294 -17.26 -17.88 -31.64
N ASP A 295 -17.73 -16.85 -30.93
CA ASP A 295 -18.34 -15.66 -31.53
C ASP A 295 -17.25 -14.69 -32.04
N VAL A 296 -16.64 -15.09 -33.16
CA VAL A 296 -15.50 -14.39 -33.75
C VAL A 296 -15.89 -13.01 -34.29
N GLU A 297 -17.10 -12.86 -34.83
CA GLU A 297 -17.56 -11.61 -35.42
C GLU A 297 -17.79 -10.54 -34.34
N ALA A 298 -18.55 -10.87 -33.28
CA ALA A 298 -18.76 -9.95 -32.17
C ALA A 298 -17.44 -9.62 -31.45
N CYS A 299 -16.54 -10.59 -31.31
CA CYS A 299 -15.21 -10.39 -30.75
C CYS A 299 -14.39 -9.37 -31.57
N ARG A 300 -14.37 -9.49 -32.90
CA ARG A 300 -13.67 -8.54 -33.79
C ARG A 300 -14.28 -7.16 -33.71
N GLN A 301 -15.61 -7.06 -33.84
CA GLN A 301 -16.32 -5.79 -33.73
C GLN A 301 -16.00 -5.08 -32.41
N LYS A 302 -15.91 -5.84 -31.32
CA LYS A 302 -15.56 -5.27 -30.02
C LYS A 302 -14.11 -4.82 -29.90
N LEU A 303 -13.19 -5.54 -30.52
CA LEU A 303 -11.78 -5.12 -30.58
C LEU A 303 -11.61 -3.85 -31.41
N ASP A 304 -12.27 -3.77 -32.56
CA ASP A 304 -12.20 -2.59 -33.45
C ASP A 304 -12.81 -1.37 -32.75
N ASP A 305 -13.95 -1.52 -32.08
CA ASP A 305 -14.56 -0.49 -31.23
C ASP A 305 -13.59 0.05 -30.15
N ILE A 306 -12.89 -0.85 -29.46
CA ILE A 306 -11.88 -0.47 -28.46
C ILE A 306 -10.73 0.28 -29.11
N ILE A 307 -10.23 -0.20 -30.26
CA ILE A 307 -9.07 0.40 -30.94
C ILE A 307 -9.39 1.80 -31.46
N GLU A 308 -10.63 2.03 -31.93
CA GLU A 308 -11.05 3.31 -32.48
C GLU A 308 -11.41 4.35 -31.42
N HIS A 309 -11.99 3.94 -30.29
CA HIS A 309 -12.64 4.87 -29.34
C HIS A 309 -12.07 4.89 -27.92
N SER A 310 -11.23 3.92 -27.53
CA SER A 310 -10.73 3.85 -26.15
C SER A 310 -9.72 4.96 -25.84
N ALA A 311 -9.99 5.73 -24.79
CA ALA A 311 -9.02 6.64 -24.19
C ALA A 311 -8.03 5.94 -23.23
N ASP A 312 -8.29 4.68 -22.85
CA ASP A 312 -7.41 3.89 -21.99
C ASP A 312 -6.33 3.19 -22.83
N GLU A 313 -5.08 3.65 -22.70
CA GLU A 313 -3.94 3.13 -23.47
C GLU A 313 -3.61 1.68 -23.13
N GLY A 314 -3.90 1.25 -21.89
CA GLY A 314 -3.75 -0.14 -21.48
C GLY A 314 -4.77 -1.06 -22.19
N LEU A 315 -6.01 -0.62 -22.32
CA LEU A 315 -7.04 -1.36 -23.04
C LEU A 315 -6.74 -1.42 -24.54
N LEU A 316 -6.23 -0.32 -25.12
CA LEU A 316 -5.79 -0.28 -26.51
C LEU A 316 -4.67 -1.28 -26.79
N ILE A 317 -3.61 -1.28 -25.98
CA ILE A 317 -2.50 -2.25 -26.08
C ILE A 317 -3.02 -3.69 -26.00
N PHE A 318 -3.97 -3.96 -25.10
CA PHE A 318 -4.59 -5.27 -25.01
C PHE A 318 -5.31 -5.65 -26.30
N ALA A 319 -6.15 -4.75 -26.83
CA ALA A 319 -6.96 -5.03 -28.01
C ALA A 319 -6.08 -5.29 -29.25
N GLU A 320 -5.07 -4.45 -29.46
CA GLU A 320 -4.11 -4.65 -30.55
C GLU A 320 -3.34 -5.97 -30.42
N ASP A 321 -2.77 -6.26 -29.25
CA ASP A 321 -2.02 -7.49 -29.00
C ASP A 321 -2.90 -8.73 -29.15
N PHE A 322 -4.13 -8.67 -28.64
CA PHE A 322 -5.08 -9.77 -28.75
C PHE A 322 -5.49 -10.00 -30.21
N SER A 323 -5.78 -8.93 -30.94
CA SER A 323 -6.14 -8.99 -32.36
C SER A 323 -5.00 -9.58 -33.20
N ARG A 324 -3.76 -9.10 -33.05
CA ARG A 324 -2.60 -9.64 -33.76
C ARG A 324 -2.36 -11.12 -33.49
N ARG A 325 -2.60 -11.57 -32.25
CA ARG A 325 -2.38 -12.98 -31.87
C ARG A 325 -3.48 -13.95 -32.25
N LYS A 326 -4.73 -13.48 -32.27
CA LYS A 326 -5.90 -14.34 -32.53
C LYS A 326 -6.38 -14.27 -33.97
N PHE A 327 -6.11 -13.16 -34.62
CA PHE A 327 -6.62 -12.85 -35.96
C PHE A 327 -5.51 -12.47 -36.95
N GLY A 328 -4.29 -12.19 -36.48
CA GLY A 328 -3.11 -11.99 -37.29
C GLY A 328 -2.17 -13.21 -37.30
N ALA A 329 -0.94 -12.99 -37.77
CA ALA A 329 0.08 -14.04 -37.88
C ALA A 329 0.95 -14.19 -36.63
N GLU A 330 0.88 -13.26 -35.68
CA GLU A 330 1.73 -13.26 -34.50
C GLU A 330 1.29 -14.35 -33.51
N ARG A 331 2.24 -15.00 -32.82
CA ARG A 331 1.93 -16.05 -31.82
C ARG A 331 2.31 -15.66 -30.40
N THR A 332 3.16 -14.65 -30.25
CA THR A 332 3.74 -14.20 -28.98
C THR A 332 3.30 -12.78 -28.69
N SER A 333 3.14 -12.44 -27.41
CA SER A 333 2.68 -11.09 -27.04
C SER A 333 3.75 -10.03 -27.32
N ILE A 334 3.33 -8.79 -27.54
CA ILE A 334 4.21 -7.62 -27.68
C ILE A 334 5.19 -7.54 -26.50
N LEU A 335 4.69 -7.68 -25.27
CA LEU A 335 5.50 -7.68 -24.05
C LEU A 335 6.56 -8.80 -24.05
N THR A 336 6.19 -10.01 -24.47
CA THR A 336 7.14 -11.13 -24.58
C THR A 336 8.21 -10.87 -25.63
N ASN A 337 7.83 -10.30 -26.77
CA ASN A 337 8.76 -9.98 -27.84
C ASN A 337 9.74 -8.89 -27.39
N MET A 338 9.26 -7.83 -26.74
CA MET A 338 10.12 -6.77 -26.19
C MET A 338 11.16 -7.31 -25.21
N LEU A 339 10.76 -8.19 -24.30
CA LEU A 339 11.69 -8.80 -23.34
C LEU A 339 12.74 -9.70 -24.02
N ARG A 340 12.33 -10.45 -25.06
CA ARG A 340 13.26 -11.28 -25.84
C ARG A 340 14.27 -10.43 -26.61
N SER A 341 13.82 -9.30 -27.14
CA SER A 341 14.65 -8.34 -27.87
C SER A 341 15.53 -7.45 -27.00
N ALA A 342 15.43 -7.53 -25.66
CA ALA A 342 16.16 -6.69 -24.70
C ALA A 342 17.68 -6.99 -24.59
N GLY A 343 18.31 -7.57 -25.62
CA GLY A 343 19.73 -7.91 -25.64
C GLY A 343 20.11 -9.13 -24.78
N GLU A 344 21.41 -9.31 -24.57
CA GLU A 344 21.96 -10.33 -23.65
C GLU A 344 21.76 -9.93 -22.18
N ALA A 345 21.68 -10.92 -21.30
CA ALA A 345 21.56 -10.67 -19.87
C ALA A 345 22.90 -10.16 -19.31
N ILE A 346 22.82 -9.18 -18.42
CA ILE A 346 23.99 -8.66 -17.70
C ILE A 346 24.23 -9.58 -16.51
N PRO A 347 25.42 -10.19 -16.40
CA PRO A 347 25.69 -11.09 -15.31
C PRO A 347 26.03 -10.29 -14.04
N LEU A 348 25.28 -10.54 -12.97
CA LEU A 348 25.42 -9.90 -11.66
C LEU A 348 25.73 -10.95 -10.59
N ASP A 349 26.38 -10.54 -9.51
CA ASP A 349 26.64 -11.46 -8.40
C ASP A 349 25.32 -11.96 -7.77
N GLU A 350 25.24 -13.25 -7.48
CA GLU A 350 24.05 -13.88 -6.92
C GLU A 350 23.64 -13.30 -5.55
N ALA A 351 24.52 -12.58 -4.84
CA ALA A 351 24.12 -11.88 -3.62
C ALA A 351 23.09 -10.76 -3.85
N PHE A 352 22.91 -10.33 -5.09
CA PHE A 352 21.87 -9.37 -5.48
C PHE A 352 20.54 -10.05 -5.85
N VAL A 353 20.41 -11.38 -5.70
CA VAL A 353 19.12 -12.06 -5.84
C VAL A 353 18.10 -11.45 -4.86
N GLY A 354 16.98 -10.97 -5.42
CA GLY A 354 15.95 -10.24 -4.68
C GLY A 354 16.16 -8.72 -4.60
N SER A 355 17.24 -8.20 -5.18
CA SER A 355 17.48 -6.77 -5.42
C SER A 355 18.29 -6.54 -6.71
N PRO A 356 17.80 -7.00 -7.87
CA PRO A 356 18.53 -6.90 -9.14
C PRO A 356 18.85 -5.45 -9.53
N GLU A 357 17.99 -4.49 -9.17
CA GLU A 357 18.16 -3.06 -9.44
C GLU A 357 19.42 -2.53 -8.76
N GLN A 358 19.65 -2.91 -7.50
CA GLN A 358 20.87 -2.53 -6.77
C GLN A 358 22.12 -3.17 -7.39
N GLY A 359 22.04 -4.44 -7.79
CA GLY A 359 23.16 -5.11 -8.45
C GLY A 359 23.53 -4.43 -9.76
N LEU A 360 22.53 -3.99 -10.53
CA LEU A 360 22.76 -3.24 -11.76
C LEU A 360 23.31 -1.84 -11.50
N ILE A 361 22.82 -1.13 -10.46
CA ILE A 361 23.40 0.16 -10.03
C ILE A 361 24.89 0.00 -9.70
N ASP A 362 25.26 -1.02 -8.94
CA ASP A 362 26.65 -1.27 -8.55
C ASP A 362 27.52 -1.63 -9.76
N ASN A 363 26.97 -2.42 -10.70
CA ASN A 363 27.62 -2.74 -11.97
C ASN A 363 27.84 -1.49 -12.84
N PHE A 364 26.83 -0.61 -12.95
CA PHE A 364 26.89 0.65 -13.65
C PHE A 364 27.90 1.63 -13.02
N ALA A 365 27.97 1.69 -11.69
CA ALA A 365 28.94 2.52 -10.99
C ALA A 365 30.39 2.15 -11.37
N ARG A 366 30.71 0.86 -11.54
CA ARG A 366 32.03 0.40 -12.00
C ARG A 366 32.36 0.83 -13.43
N GLN A 367 31.34 1.13 -14.23
CA GLN A 367 31.45 1.62 -15.60
C GLN A 367 31.40 3.15 -15.70
N GLY A 368 31.40 3.86 -14.57
CA GLY A 368 31.30 5.33 -14.52
C GLY A 368 29.89 5.85 -14.82
N ILE A 369 28.87 5.01 -14.70
CA ILE A 369 27.46 5.40 -14.86
C ILE A 369 26.88 5.67 -13.46
N THR A 370 26.30 6.84 -13.27
CA THR A 370 25.55 7.16 -12.06
C THR A 370 24.11 6.69 -12.25
N ALA A 371 23.61 5.83 -11.37
CA ALA A 371 22.25 5.32 -11.45
C ALA A 371 21.56 5.38 -10.07
N ILE A 372 20.28 5.73 -10.06
CA ILE A 372 19.44 5.72 -8.85
C ILE A 372 18.18 4.90 -9.10
N HIS A 373 17.70 4.23 -8.05
CA HIS A 373 16.42 3.55 -8.08
C HIS A 373 15.30 4.55 -7.75
N CYS A 374 14.46 4.84 -8.73
CA CYS A 374 13.46 5.92 -8.66
C CYS A 374 12.01 5.42 -8.69
N GLU A 375 11.76 4.32 -9.42
CA GLU A 375 10.45 3.76 -9.76
C GLU A 375 9.39 4.86 -9.91
N ASN A 376 8.26 4.81 -9.19
CA ASN A 376 7.15 5.75 -9.35
C ASN A 376 7.29 7.03 -8.50
N ALA A 377 8.11 7.00 -7.45
CA ALA A 377 8.12 8.06 -6.43
C ALA A 377 8.60 9.40 -6.99
N ILE A 378 9.70 9.37 -7.76
CA ILE A 378 10.31 10.59 -8.33
C ILE A 378 9.36 11.25 -9.33
N TRP A 379 8.71 10.48 -10.20
CA TRP A 379 7.78 11.01 -11.21
C TRP A 379 6.52 11.61 -10.59
N ARG A 380 5.98 10.97 -9.55
CA ARG A 380 4.84 11.52 -8.78
C ARG A 380 5.23 12.79 -8.04
N ALA A 381 6.45 12.87 -7.51
CA ALA A 381 6.96 14.07 -6.88
C ALA A 381 7.17 15.20 -7.90
N LEU A 382 7.77 14.90 -9.06
CA LEU A 382 7.92 15.84 -10.16
C LEU A 382 6.57 16.44 -10.57
N PHE A 383 5.56 15.60 -10.78
CA PHE A 383 4.21 16.05 -11.14
C PHE A 383 3.58 16.93 -10.05
N CYS A 384 3.57 16.43 -8.81
CA CYS A 384 2.94 17.11 -7.68
C CYS A 384 3.57 18.48 -7.40
N LEU A 385 4.90 18.56 -7.36
CA LEU A 385 5.61 19.81 -7.11
C LEU A 385 5.52 20.77 -8.29
N THR A 386 5.49 20.27 -9.53
CA THR A 386 5.30 21.14 -10.70
C THR A 386 3.95 21.83 -10.62
N PHE A 387 2.88 21.07 -10.38
CA PHE A 387 1.52 21.55 -10.42
C PHE A 387 0.90 21.80 -9.04
N TRP A 388 1.73 22.00 -8.01
CA TRP A 388 1.23 22.22 -6.64
C TRP A 388 0.17 23.34 -6.57
N PRO A 389 0.34 24.50 -7.25
CA PRO A 389 -0.68 25.55 -7.22
C PRO A 389 -2.02 25.10 -7.79
N GLU A 390 -2.01 24.43 -8.95
CA GLU A 390 -3.24 23.88 -9.54
C GLU A 390 -3.85 22.76 -8.70
N LEU A 391 -3.03 21.95 -8.02
CA LEU A 391 -3.48 20.81 -7.24
C LEU A 391 -4.04 21.19 -5.88
N TYR A 392 -3.47 22.19 -5.20
CA TYR A 392 -3.75 22.43 -3.78
C TYR A 392 -4.06 23.89 -3.42
N GLU A 393 -3.86 24.83 -4.33
CA GLU A 393 -4.08 26.27 -4.07
C GLU A 393 -5.21 26.85 -4.92
N HIS A 394 -5.57 26.20 -6.04
CA HIS A 394 -6.66 26.64 -6.92
C HIS A 394 -8.04 26.19 -6.42
N GLU A 395 -9.04 27.05 -6.55
CA GLU A 395 -10.40 26.83 -6.05
C GLU A 395 -11.11 25.59 -6.64
N LEU A 396 -10.90 25.36 -7.94
CA LEU A 396 -11.40 24.18 -8.66
C LEU A 396 -10.76 22.85 -8.21
N SER A 397 -9.67 22.91 -7.45
CA SER A 397 -9.02 21.73 -6.84
C SER A 397 -9.27 21.62 -5.33
N GLY A 398 -10.23 22.38 -4.81
CA GLY A 398 -10.61 22.36 -3.40
C GLY A 398 -10.75 20.93 -2.87
N LEU A 399 -10.14 20.68 -1.72
CA LEU A 399 -10.20 19.38 -1.07
C LEU A 399 -11.58 19.25 -0.40
N GLY A 400 -12.12 18.03 -0.43
CA GLY A 400 -13.44 17.77 0.15
C GLY A 400 -13.51 18.01 1.66
N ASN A 401 -12.36 17.89 2.34
CA ASN A 401 -12.15 18.17 3.76
C ASN A 401 -10.64 18.03 4.07
N GLU A 402 -10.26 18.25 5.32
CA GLU A 402 -8.86 18.16 5.79
C GLU A 402 -8.20 16.77 5.69
N PHE A 403 -8.99 15.69 5.68
CA PHE A 403 -8.54 14.31 5.52
C PHE A 403 -8.37 13.89 4.05
N SER A 404 -8.87 14.70 3.11
CA SER A 404 -8.68 14.47 1.69
C SER A 404 -7.25 14.78 1.27
N ARG A 405 -6.63 13.85 0.55
CA ARG A 405 -5.23 14.00 0.06
C ARG A 405 -5.12 14.24 -1.43
N LEU A 406 -6.09 13.74 -2.21
CA LEU A 406 -6.13 13.88 -3.66
C LEU A 406 -7.26 14.85 -4.04
N PRO A 407 -6.97 15.86 -4.88
CA PRO A 407 -7.98 16.76 -5.45
C PRO A 407 -9.00 16.02 -6.32
N LYS A 408 -10.22 16.57 -6.45
CA LYS A 408 -11.30 16.02 -7.29
C LYS A 408 -10.86 15.83 -8.75
N PRO A 409 -10.21 16.80 -9.42
CA PRO A 409 -9.78 16.65 -10.82
C PRO A 409 -8.85 15.46 -11.08
N ILE A 410 -8.03 15.08 -10.09
CA ILE A 410 -7.12 13.94 -10.20
C ILE A 410 -7.84 12.61 -9.98
N LYS A 411 -8.83 12.57 -9.09
CA LYS A 411 -9.66 11.37 -8.87
C LYS A 411 -10.48 11.03 -10.10
N GLU A 412 -10.98 12.05 -10.78
CA GLU A 412 -11.84 11.98 -11.96
C GLU A 412 -11.05 11.92 -13.27
N ASN A 413 -9.73 12.10 -13.20
CA ASN A 413 -8.82 12.09 -14.34
C ASN A 413 -9.12 13.18 -15.39
N ILE A 414 -9.56 14.35 -14.94
CA ILE A 414 -9.94 15.53 -15.74
C ILE A 414 -9.05 16.75 -15.44
N PHE A 415 -7.87 16.51 -14.86
CA PHE A 415 -6.97 17.57 -14.39
C PHE A 415 -6.52 18.49 -15.53
N TYR A 416 -6.13 17.93 -16.67
CA TYR A 416 -5.78 18.74 -17.83
C TYR A 416 -6.98 19.52 -18.39
N ASP A 417 -8.16 18.91 -18.48
CA ASP A 417 -9.35 19.57 -19.05
C ASP A 417 -9.75 20.82 -18.26
N ILE A 418 -9.56 20.80 -16.93
CA ILE A 418 -9.84 21.93 -16.05
C ILE A 418 -8.73 22.98 -16.11
N PHE A 419 -7.46 22.55 -16.15
CA PHE A 419 -6.31 23.43 -15.97
C PHE A 419 -5.45 23.62 -17.22
N GLU A 420 -5.96 23.31 -18.41
CA GLU A 420 -5.18 23.32 -19.66
C GLU A 420 -4.38 24.64 -19.82
N ALA A 421 -5.04 25.79 -19.71
CA ALA A 421 -4.38 27.08 -19.86
C ALA A 421 -3.28 27.31 -18.80
N ASN A 422 -3.50 26.89 -17.56
CA ASN A 422 -2.54 27.01 -16.47
C ASN A 422 -1.34 26.09 -16.68
N ILE A 423 -1.60 24.82 -17.03
CA ILE A 423 -0.60 23.80 -17.30
C ILE A 423 0.28 24.22 -18.47
N GLU A 424 -0.30 24.60 -19.61
CA GLU A 424 0.46 25.00 -20.79
C GLU A 424 1.30 26.24 -20.53
N LYS A 425 0.74 27.24 -19.84
CA LYS A 425 1.48 28.43 -19.43
C LYS A 425 2.67 28.09 -18.52
N ARG A 426 2.48 27.16 -17.57
CA ARG A 426 3.52 26.72 -16.64
C ARG A 426 4.62 25.98 -17.37
N LEU A 427 4.27 24.99 -18.19
CA LEU A 427 5.24 24.22 -18.95
C LEU A 427 6.01 25.07 -19.95
N ALA A 428 5.37 26.04 -20.60
CA ALA A 428 6.03 27.00 -21.49
C ALA A 428 7.02 27.94 -20.76
N SER A 429 6.88 28.12 -19.45
CA SER A 429 7.82 28.93 -18.66
C SER A 429 9.15 28.22 -18.38
N PHE A 430 9.21 26.90 -18.54
CA PHE A 430 10.43 26.11 -18.33
C PHE A 430 11.18 25.99 -19.65
N THR A 431 12.02 26.98 -19.93
CA THR A 431 12.84 27.00 -21.15
C THR A 431 14.20 26.31 -20.95
N SER A 432 14.55 26.00 -19.70
CA SER A 432 15.75 25.27 -19.33
C SER A 432 15.53 24.40 -18.08
N ASN A 433 16.42 23.43 -17.87
CA ASN A 433 16.47 22.62 -16.64
C ASN A 433 16.64 23.49 -15.39
N HIS A 434 17.31 24.65 -15.51
CA HIS A 434 17.49 25.58 -14.39
C HIS A 434 16.17 26.21 -13.93
N ASP A 435 15.28 26.55 -14.87
CA ASP A 435 13.96 27.14 -14.55
C ASP A 435 13.12 26.14 -13.74
N LEU A 436 13.04 24.89 -14.23
CA LEU A 436 12.31 23.82 -13.56
C LEU A 436 12.93 23.48 -12.20
N TYR A 437 14.26 23.38 -12.12
CA TYR A 437 14.95 23.13 -10.85
C TYR A 437 14.64 24.21 -9.80
N THR A 438 14.72 25.48 -10.20
CA THR A 438 14.43 26.62 -9.31
C THR A 438 12.98 26.62 -8.86
N TRP A 439 12.04 26.33 -9.77
CA TRP A 439 10.63 26.16 -9.43
C TRP A 439 10.45 25.05 -8.38
N LEU A 440 10.99 23.86 -8.65
CA LEU A 440 10.81 22.70 -7.78
C LEU A 440 11.50 22.87 -6.43
N LEU A 441 12.64 23.55 -6.36
CA LEU A 441 13.30 23.89 -5.09
C LEU A 441 12.40 24.79 -4.24
N LYS A 442 11.79 25.82 -4.85
CA LYS A 442 10.85 26.72 -4.18
C LYS A 442 9.63 25.95 -3.67
N GLN A 443 9.04 25.09 -4.50
CA GLN A 443 7.87 24.29 -4.14
C GLN A 443 8.20 23.29 -3.03
N THR A 444 9.32 22.59 -3.13
CA THR A 444 9.77 21.66 -2.10
C THR A 444 9.97 22.38 -0.76
N THR A 445 10.65 23.53 -0.77
CA THR A 445 10.89 24.32 0.45
C THR A 445 9.59 24.82 1.09
N ALA A 446 8.63 25.28 0.28
CA ALA A 446 7.37 25.83 0.78
C ALA A 446 6.36 24.77 1.26
N HIS A 447 6.50 23.52 0.80
CA HIS A 447 5.50 22.48 0.99
C HIS A 447 6.02 21.19 1.63
N TYR A 448 7.30 21.10 1.97
CA TYR A 448 7.89 19.94 2.63
C TYR A 448 7.07 19.51 3.87
N GLY A 449 6.81 18.21 3.99
CA GLY A 449 6.03 17.65 5.09
C GLY A 449 4.52 17.87 5.01
N LYS A 450 4.00 18.72 4.10
CA LYS A 450 2.56 18.94 3.96
C LYS A 450 1.85 17.66 3.48
N PRO A 451 0.70 17.29 4.08
CA PRO A 451 -0.10 16.17 3.60
C PRO A 451 -0.45 16.32 2.13
N ASN A 452 -0.36 15.23 1.38
CA ASN A 452 -0.71 15.18 -0.04
C ASN A 452 -0.89 13.71 -0.48
N GLY A 453 -1.37 13.50 -1.70
CA GLY A 453 -1.66 12.17 -2.26
C GLY A 453 -0.59 11.61 -3.19
N PHE A 454 0.54 12.29 -3.36
CA PHE A 454 1.53 12.02 -4.41
C PHE A 454 2.89 11.60 -3.83
N ILE A 455 3.34 12.33 -2.81
CA ILE A 455 4.67 12.29 -2.22
C ILE A 455 4.57 11.73 -0.81
N ALA A 456 5.30 10.65 -0.56
CA ALA A 456 5.72 10.30 0.79
C ALA A 456 7.02 11.05 1.04
N TRP A 457 7.01 12.07 1.91
CA TRP A 457 8.21 12.89 2.15
C TRP A 457 9.31 12.08 2.83
N TYR A 458 10.53 12.21 2.33
CA TYR A 458 11.76 11.70 2.92
C TYR A 458 12.92 12.68 2.63
N GLU A 459 14.00 12.59 3.39
CA GLU A 459 15.08 13.59 3.38
C GLU A 459 15.80 13.70 2.02
N SER A 460 16.12 12.59 1.38
CA SER A 460 16.84 12.55 0.08
C SER A 460 15.97 12.79 -1.16
N LEU A 461 14.66 13.03 -1.00
CA LEU A 461 13.72 13.12 -2.13
C LEU A 461 14.15 14.16 -3.16
N PHE A 462 14.57 15.35 -2.71
CA PHE A 462 14.94 16.42 -3.62
C PHE A 462 16.28 16.16 -4.31
N ASP A 463 17.22 15.49 -3.64
CA ASP A 463 18.51 15.13 -4.23
C ASP A 463 18.32 14.13 -5.38
N GLU A 464 17.49 13.11 -5.16
CA GLU A 464 17.10 12.13 -6.18
C GLU A 464 16.35 12.77 -7.35
N LEU A 465 15.37 13.63 -7.05
CA LEU A 465 14.64 14.40 -8.05
C LEU A 465 15.57 15.34 -8.84
N SER A 466 16.60 15.89 -8.19
CA SER A 466 17.56 16.78 -8.84
C SER A 466 18.40 16.08 -9.91
N LEU A 467 18.69 14.78 -9.74
CA LEU A 467 19.40 14.00 -10.75
C LEU A 467 18.58 13.91 -12.05
N LEU A 468 17.27 13.65 -11.93
CA LEU A 468 16.36 13.66 -13.07
C LEU A 468 16.34 15.04 -13.75
N ILE A 469 16.05 16.10 -12.99
CA ILE A 469 15.84 17.44 -13.54
C ILE A 469 17.12 18.00 -14.16
N LYS A 470 18.29 17.73 -13.60
CA LYS A 470 19.55 18.31 -14.10
C LYS A 470 20.03 17.68 -15.41
N HIS A 471 19.64 16.44 -15.69
CA HIS A 471 20.20 15.67 -16.80
C HIS A 471 19.19 15.28 -17.89
N ALA A 472 17.91 15.14 -17.58
CA ALA A 472 16.91 14.83 -18.60
C ALA A 472 16.65 16.03 -19.54
N PRO A 473 16.34 15.81 -20.82
CA PRO A 473 15.95 16.88 -21.74
C PRO A 473 14.71 17.63 -21.23
N ILE A 474 14.76 18.97 -21.20
CA ILE A 474 13.66 19.77 -20.66
C ILE A 474 12.37 19.62 -21.47
N GLU A 475 12.50 19.52 -22.81
CA GLU A 475 11.37 19.31 -23.70
C GLU A 475 10.67 17.98 -23.40
N ALA A 476 11.46 16.93 -23.10
CA ALA A 476 10.94 15.62 -22.74
C ALA A 476 10.24 15.62 -21.37
N LEU A 477 10.83 16.30 -20.38
CA LEU A 477 10.20 16.48 -19.07
C LEU A 477 8.86 17.21 -19.20
N CYS A 478 8.81 18.32 -19.95
CA CYS A 478 7.57 19.08 -20.16
C CYS A 478 6.53 18.29 -20.97
N ALA A 479 6.94 17.56 -22.01
CA ALA A 479 6.06 16.69 -22.78
C ALA A 479 5.44 15.58 -21.91
N HIS A 480 6.25 14.95 -21.07
CA HIS A 480 5.78 13.90 -20.17
C HIS A 480 4.90 14.44 -19.04
N LEU A 481 5.23 15.59 -18.45
CA LEU A 481 4.37 16.25 -17.46
C LEU A 481 2.99 16.60 -18.02
N ARG A 482 2.93 17.03 -19.28
CA ARG A 482 1.67 17.24 -20.00
C ARG A 482 0.90 15.94 -20.19
N ALA A 483 1.57 14.85 -20.57
CA ALA A 483 0.94 13.54 -20.70
C ALA A 483 0.38 13.05 -19.35
N MET A 484 1.15 13.18 -18.27
CA MET A 484 0.69 12.90 -16.91
C MET A 484 -0.51 13.76 -16.49
N ALA A 485 -0.58 15.02 -16.92
CA ALA A 485 -1.72 15.88 -16.60
C ALA A 485 -3.00 15.42 -17.32
N LYS A 486 -2.87 14.92 -18.56
CA LYS A 486 -3.98 14.39 -19.37
C LYS A 486 -4.48 13.05 -18.86
N ASP A 487 -3.58 12.16 -18.44
CA ASP A 487 -3.94 10.85 -17.89
C ASP A 487 -3.07 10.48 -16.69
N TYR A 488 -3.34 11.11 -15.55
CA TYR A 488 -2.61 10.82 -14.32
C TYR A 488 -2.90 9.39 -13.85
N LYS A 489 -4.13 8.89 -14.02
CA LYS A 489 -4.52 7.55 -13.57
C LYS A 489 -3.75 6.45 -14.30
N GLY A 490 -3.53 6.58 -15.60
CA GLY A 490 -2.70 5.67 -16.41
C GLY A 490 -1.20 5.86 -16.19
N LEU A 491 -0.74 7.08 -15.88
CA LEU A 491 0.69 7.43 -15.77
C LEU A 491 1.19 7.71 -14.35
N LYS A 492 0.47 7.25 -13.31
CA LYS A 492 0.92 7.33 -11.91
C LYS A 492 1.90 6.22 -11.53
N ASP A 493 2.01 5.16 -12.33
CA ASP A 493 2.86 4.01 -12.07
C ASP A 493 3.42 3.37 -13.36
N GLY A 494 4.26 2.34 -13.21
CA GLY A 494 4.89 1.63 -14.33
C GLY A 494 6.14 2.32 -14.86
N TYR A 495 6.73 3.25 -14.11
CA TYR A 495 7.98 3.89 -14.50
C TYR A 495 9.15 2.92 -14.44
N PRO A 496 10.18 3.11 -15.31
CA PRO A 496 11.40 2.34 -15.24
C PRO A 496 12.03 2.39 -13.85
N ASP A 497 12.64 1.28 -13.43
CA ASP A 497 13.26 1.15 -12.11
C ASP A 497 14.38 2.17 -11.88
N LEU A 498 15.21 2.40 -12.91
CA LEU A 498 16.40 3.21 -12.81
C LEU A 498 16.37 4.45 -13.72
N ILE A 499 16.91 5.54 -13.18
CA ILE A 499 17.40 6.69 -13.94
C ILE A 499 18.92 6.65 -13.95
N CYS A 500 19.51 6.80 -15.13
CA CYS A 500 20.95 6.65 -15.36
C CYS A 500 21.53 7.87 -16.08
N VAL A 501 22.75 8.23 -15.68
CA VAL A 501 23.53 9.33 -16.28
C VAL A 501 24.93 8.83 -16.60
N LYS A 502 25.37 9.04 -17.85
CA LYS A 502 26.74 8.75 -18.31
C LYS A 502 27.30 9.96 -19.04
N GLY A 503 28.12 10.75 -18.37
CA GLY A 503 28.59 12.03 -18.91
C GLY A 503 27.40 12.97 -19.15
N ALA A 504 27.11 13.29 -20.42
CA ALA A 504 25.96 14.10 -20.82
C ALA A 504 24.71 13.27 -21.19
N GLU A 505 24.84 11.95 -21.30
CA GLU A 505 23.74 11.06 -21.70
C GLU A 505 22.82 10.76 -20.51
N PHE A 506 21.52 10.88 -20.74
CA PHE A 506 20.45 10.53 -19.80
C PHE A 506 19.59 9.41 -20.40
N PHE A 507 19.37 8.34 -19.64
CA PHE A 507 18.52 7.23 -20.06
C PHE A 507 17.87 6.53 -18.86
N CYS A 508 16.74 5.88 -19.11
CA CYS A 508 15.99 5.12 -18.14
C CYS A 508 16.13 3.62 -18.40
N VAL A 509 16.18 2.82 -17.33
CA VAL A 509 16.31 1.36 -17.43
C VAL A 509 15.25 0.65 -16.63
N GLU A 510 14.52 -0.23 -17.29
CA GLU A 510 13.66 -1.25 -16.68
C GLU A 510 14.48 -2.54 -16.50
N VAL A 511 14.58 -3.03 -15.27
CA VAL A 511 15.39 -4.21 -14.91
C VAL A 511 14.52 -5.45 -14.90
N LYS A 512 15.02 -6.54 -15.50
CA LYS A 512 14.32 -7.84 -15.53
C LYS A 512 15.25 -8.99 -15.19
N ALA A 513 15.00 -9.65 -14.05
CA ALA A 513 15.70 -10.88 -13.69
C ALA A 513 15.09 -12.10 -14.40
N LEU A 514 15.79 -13.23 -14.33
CA LEU A 514 15.30 -14.51 -14.87
C LEU A 514 13.94 -14.88 -14.25
N GLY A 515 12.95 -15.09 -15.11
CA GLY A 515 11.58 -15.43 -14.71
C GLY A 515 10.64 -14.21 -14.60
N ASP A 516 11.18 -12.99 -14.68
CA ASP A 516 10.36 -11.79 -14.70
C ASP A 516 9.61 -11.62 -16.03
N SER A 517 8.50 -10.88 -15.96
CA SER A 517 7.72 -10.48 -17.11
C SER A 517 7.50 -8.97 -17.09
N LEU A 518 7.38 -8.38 -18.28
CA LEU A 518 6.93 -6.99 -18.42
C LEU A 518 5.44 -6.91 -18.13
N ARG A 519 5.04 -5.86 -17.41
CA ARG A 519 3.64 -5.58 -17.11
C ARG A 519 3.09 -4.54 -18.09
N ARG A 520 1.76 -4.49 -18.23
CA ARG A 520 1.12 -3.60 -19.19
C ARG A 520 1.28 -2.12 -18.86
N ASN A 521 1.14 -1.76 -17.59
CA ASN A 521 1.37 -0.38 -17.14
C ASN A 521 2.82 0.07 -17.39
N GLN A 522 3.80 -0.84 -17.30
CA GLN A 522 5.18 -0.54 -17.69
C GLN A 522 5.28 -0.20 -19.18
N LEU A 523 4.60 -0.96 -20.04
CA LEU A 523 4.58 -0.65 -21.48
C LEU A 523 3.89 0.69 -21.80
N VAL A 524 2.77 1.00 -21.14
CA VAL A 524 2.10 2.31 -21.28
C VAL A 524 3.07 3.44 -20.96
N THR A 525 3.67 3.40 -19.77
CA THR A 525 4.57 4.46 -19.30
C THR A 525 5.85 4.55 -20.13
N MET A 526 6.47 3.42 -20.49
CA MET A 526 7.63 3.41 -21.39
C MET A 526 7.31 3.99 -22.76
N ASN A 527 6.17 3.64 -23.36
CA ASN A 527 5.75 4.21 -24.63
C ASN A 527 5.54 5.72 -24.53
N GLN A 528 4.96 6.20 -23.43
CA GLN A 528 4.78 7.64 -23.21
C GLN A 528 6.10 8.38 -22.98
N LEU A 529 7.04 7.78 -22.25
CA LEU A 529 8.40 8.32 -22.11
C LEU A 529 9.12 8.39 -23.46
N LEU A 530 9.06 7.33 -24.27
CA LEU A 530 9.64 7.31 -25.62
C LEU A 530 8.99 8.38 -26.53
N LYS A 531 7.65 8.51 -26.50
CA LYS A 531 6.91 9.56 -27.23
C LYS A 531 7.32 10.97 -26.78
N ALA A 532 7.61 11.15 -25.49
CA ALA A 532 8.10 12.41 -24.94
C ALA A 532 9.58 12.69 -25.29
N GLY A 533 10.34 11.70 -25.77
CA GLY A 533 11.74 11.86 -26.19
C GLY A 533 12.77 11.38 -25.17
N PHE A 534 12.37 10.57 -24.18
CA PHE A 534 13.31 9.88 -23.30
C PHE A 534 13.93 8.66 -24.00
N ASP A 535 15.19 8.36 -23.68
CA ASP A 535 15.79 7.06 -23.97
C ASP A 535 15.39 6.07 -22.86
N VAL A 536 14.74 4.97 -23.24
CA VAL A 536 14.25 3.95 -22.32
C VAL A 536 14.61 2.57 -22.85
N SER A 537 15.27 1.77 -22.01
CA SER A 537 15.67 0.41 -22.37
C SER A 537 15.32 -0.61 -21.30
N ILE A 538 15.16 -1.87 -21.71
CA ILE A 538 15.03 -3.00 -20.80
C ILE A 538 16.40 -3.65 -20.68
N LYS A 539 16.86 -3.91 -19.46
CA LYS A 539 18.08 -4.68 -19.19
C LYS A 539 17.71 -5.96 -18.46
N LYS A 540 18.03 -7.09 -19.09
CA LYS A 540 17.94 -8.39 -18.42
C LYS A 540 19.15 -8.59 -17.53
N VAL A 541 18.95 -9.25 -16.40
CA VAL A 541 20.03 -9.64 -15.50
C VAL A 541 20.01 -11.15 -15.28
N GLU A 542 21.19 -11.73 -15.14
CA GLU A 542 21.39 -13.12 -14.77
C GLU A 542 22.35 -13.20 -13.58
N TRP A 543 22.35 -14.35 -12.92
CA TRP A 543 23.08 -14.56 -11.68
C TRP A 543 24.33 -15.39 -11.94
N GLN A 544 25.47 -14.87 -11.51
CA GLN A 544 26.74 -15.57 -11.48
C GLN A 544 27.42 -15.38 -10.12
N ILE A 545 28.51 -16.10 -9.89
CA ILE A 545 29.47 -15.72 -8.85
C ILE A 545 30.56 -14.90 -9.54
N ASP A 546 30.69 -13.63 -9.20
CA ASP A 546 31.73 -12.78 -9.75
C ASP A 546 32.99 -12.88 -8.86
N PRO A 547 34.10 -13.47 -9.34
CA PRO A 547 35.32 -13.59 -8.54
C PRO A 547 35.94 -12.24 -8.19
N ALA A 548 35.71 -11.19 -9.00
CA ALA A 548 36.23 -9.85 -8.77
C ALA A 548 35.34 -9.01 -7.85
N GLN A 549 34.15 -9.50 -7.48
CA GLN A 549 33.22 -8.80 -6.61
C GLN A 549 33.84 -8.57 -5.23
N PRO A 550 33.93 -7.31 -4.77
CA PRO A 550 34.39 -7.02 -3.43
C PRO A 550 33.39 -7.49 -2.37
N TYR A 551 33.90 -8.16 -1.35
CA TYR A 551 33.18 -8.56 -0.15
C TYR A 551 33.77 -7.86 1.05
N VAL A 552 32.94 -7.52 2.04
CA VAL A 552 33.42 -7.10 3.36
C VAL A 552 32.82 -8.04 4.38
N ILE A 553 33.68 -8.82 5.03
CA ILE A 553 33.34 -9.69 6.14
C ILE A 553 33.29 -8.81 7.39
N ILE A 554 32.15 -8.80 8.06
CA ILE A 554 31.92 -7.98 9.25
C ILE A 554 31.54 -8.87 10.42
N ASP A 555 32.11 -8.57 11.57
CA ASP A 555 31.75 -9.15 12.86
C ASP A 555 31.61 -8.02 13.88
N VAL A 556 30.66 -8.16 14.81
CA VAL A 556 30.41 -7.18 15.87
C VAL A 556 30.28 -7.85 17.22
N GLU A 557 30.91 -7.26 18.23
CA GLU A 557 30.65 -7.57 19.63
C GLU A 557 29.67 -6.56 20.21
N THR A 558 28.82 -7.01 21.14
CA THR A 558 27.66 -6.24 21.59
C THR A 558 27.41 -6.36 23.09
N THR A 559 26.68 -5.41 23.65
CA THR A 559 26.25 -5.43 25.06
C THR A 559 25.19 -6.50 25.38
N GLY A 560 24.70 -7.24 24.36
CA GLY A 560 23.72 -8.31 24.49
C GLY A 560 23.06 -8.67 23.15
N GLY A 561 22.10 -9.61 23.15
CA GLY A 561 21.61 -10.23 21.90
C GLY A 561 20.49 -9.51 21.12
N LYS A 562 19.98 -8.36 21.60
CA LYS A 562 18.81 -7.68 21.00
C LYS A 562 19.15 -6.27 20.52
N LYS A 563 19.30 -6.09 19.21
CA LYS A 563 19.66 -4.81 18.56
C LYS A 563 18.76 -3.63 18.92
N GLU A 564 17.51 -3.86 19.32
CA GLU A 564 16.57 -2.80 19.71
C GLU A 564 17.02 -2.10 20.99
N TYR A 565 17.66 -2.83 21.92
CA TYR A 565 18.01 -2.35 23.28
C TYR A 565 19.51 -2.40 23.59
N GLU A 566 20.27 -3.14 22.78
CA GLU A 566 21.70 -3.36 22.97
C GLU A 566 22.53 -2.60 21.93
N ARG A 567 23.82 -2.43 22.24
CA ARG A 567 24.76 -1.55 21.54
C ARG A 567 26.02 -2.30 21.12
N ILE A 568 26.69 -1.81 20.08
CA ILE A 568 27.98 -2.35 19.63
C ILE A 568 29.11 -1.93 20.59
N THR A 569 30.01 -2.85 20.91
CA THR A 569 31.22 -2.63 21.73
C THR A 569 32.52 -2.80 20.95
N GLU A 570 32.50 -3.56 19.85
CA GLU A 570 33.61 -3.71 18.91
C GLU A 570 33.04 -3.99 17.52
N VAL A 571 33.68 -3.46 16.49
CA VAL A 571 33.38 -3.78 15.09
C VAL A 571 34.67 -4.12 14.36
N ALA A 572 34.64 -5.14 13.53
CA ALA A 572 35.72 -5.47 12.62
C ALA A 572 35.21 -5.66 11.20
N MET A 573 36.03 -5.28 10.22
CA MET A 573 35.75 -5.37 8.80
C MET A 573 36.98 -5.92 8.09
N VAL A 574 36.80 -6.96 7.28
CA VAL A 574 37.86 -7.59 6.47
C VAL A 574 37.39 -7.59 5.02
N LYS A 575 38.10 -6.85 4.16
CA LYS A 575 37.78 -6.73 2.73
C LYS A 575 38.46 -7.83 1.95
N VAL A 576 37.67 -8.58 1.18
CA VAL A 576 38.12 -9.70 0.35
C VAL A 576 37.77 -9.41 -1.10
N ILE A 577 38.75 -9.57 -1.99
CA ILE A 577 38.56 -9.52 -3.45
C ILE A 577 39.21 -10.78 -4.02
N GLY A 578 38.46 -11.57 -4.79
CA GLY A 578 38.91 -12.90 -5.21
C GLY A 578 39.13 -13.81 -4.00
N GLU A 579 40.36 -14.27 -3.83
CA GLU A 579 40.79 -15.13 -2.72
C GLU A 579 41.70 -14.41 -1.73
N GLU A 580 41.86 -13.09 -1.87
CA GLU A 580 42.82 -12.31 -1.10
C GLU A 580 42.11 -11.33 -0.16
N THR A 581 42.61 -11.27 1.08
CA THR A 581 42.28 -10.19 2.00
C THR A 581 43.11 -8.97 1.61
N VAL A 582 42.44 -7.91 1.13
CA VAL A 582 43.11 -6.72 0.59
C VAL A 582 43.21 -5.59 1.61
N GLU A 583 42.34 -5.58 2.62
CA GLU A 583 42.26 -4.52 3.63
C GLU A 583 41.54 -5.06 4.87
N HIS A 584 41.90 -4.60 6.07
CA HIS A 584 41.14 -4.89 7.29
C HIS A 584 41.17 -3.69 8.24
N TRP A 585 40.11 -3.54 9.03
CA TRP A 585 39.97 -2.50 10.03
C TRP A 585 39.17 -3.00 11.23
N SER A 586 39.47 -2.49 12.43
CA SER A 586 38.69 -2.79 13.63
C SER A 586 38.74 -1.63 14.61
N SER A 587 37.68 -1.45 15.40
CA SER A 587 37.64 -0.47 16.49
C SER A 587 36.82 -0.99 17.66
N LEU A 588 37.27 -0.70 18.88
CA LEU A 588 36.38 -0.66 20.03
C LEU A 588 35.39 0.50 19.84
N VAL A 589 34.20 0.35 20.42
CA VAL A 589 33.14 1.34 20.34
C VAL A 589 32.62 1.60 21.74
N ASN A 590 32.49 2.86 22.12
CA ASN A 590 31.80 3.23 23.35
C ASN A 590 30.28 3.04 23.14
N PRO A 591 29.64 2.06 23.82
CA PRO A 591 28.22 1.80 23.65
C PRO A 591 27.33 2.85 24.33
N ASN A 592 27.90 3.76 25.12
CA ASN A 592 27.18 4.66 26.03
C ASN A 592 26.19 3.90 26.94
N LYS A 593 26.57 2.68 27.33
CA LYS A 593 25.77 1.78 28.18
C LYS A 593 26.69 0.84 28.96
N HIS A 594 26.24 0.41 30.13
CA HIS A 594 26.93 -0.60 30.92
C HIS A 594 26.99 -1.96 30.19
N ILE A 595 28.21 -2.53 30.07
CA ILE A 595 28.46 -3.89 29.59
C ILE A 595 28.27 -4.88 30.74
N PRO A 596 27.32 -5.83 30.66
CA PRO A 596 27.10 -6.84 31.70
C PRO A 596 28.30 -7.79 31.87
N LYS A 597 28.53 -8.26 33.10
CA LYS A 597 29.67 -9.15 33.42
C LYS A 597 29.76 -10.40 32.53
N TYR A 598 28.63 -11.03 32.21
CA TYR A 598 28.62 -12.23 31.37
C TYR A 598 29.05 -11.94 29.93
N ILE A 599 28.86 -10.71 29.43
CA ILE A 599 29.38 -10.28 28.12
C ILE A 599 30.89 -10.07 28.21
N THR A 600 31.36 -9.40 29.26
CA THR A 600 32.81 -9.22 29.49
C THR A 600 33.53 -10.57 29.64
N GLU A 601 32.92 -11.55 30.30
CA GLU A 601 33.45 -12.92 30.38
C GLU A 601 33.47 -13.64 29.02
N LEU A 602 32.53 -13.30 28.13
CA LEU A 602 32.44 -13.88 26.80
C LEU A 602 33.46 -13.26 25.83
N THR A 603 33.53 -11.92 25.77
CA THR A 603 34.28 -11.17 24.74
C THR A 603 35.63 -10.63 25.24
N GLY A 604 35.82 -10.60 26.55
CA GLY A 604 36.97 -9.93 27.18
C GLY A 604 36.89 -8.40 27.14
N ILE A 605 35.82 -7.81 26.60
CA ILE A 605 35.64 -6.35 26.53
C ILE A 605 34.93 -5.87 27.79
N ASP A 606 35.60 -5.03 28.56
CA ASP A 606 35.06 -4.43 29.78
C ASP A 606 34.68 -2.95 29.61
N ASN A 607 33.99 -2.41 30.62
CA ASN A 607 33.56 -1.02 30.64
C ASN A 607 34.73 -0.01 30.70
N GLN A 608 35.95 -0.45 31.06
CA GLN A 608 37.12 0.40 31.11
C GLN A 608 37.76 0.53 29.72
N MET A 609 37.80 -0.57 28.95
CA MET A 609 38.32 -0.60 27.58
C MET A 609 37.56 0.32 26.63
N VAL A 610 36.23 0.34 26.73
CA VAL A 610 35.37 1.12 25.82
C VAL A 610 35.13 2.57 26.27
N ARG A 611 35.61 2.95 27.46
CA ARG A 611 35.31 4.27 28.05
C ARG A 611 35.76 5.43 27.17
N ASP A 612 36.99 5.32 26.66
CA ASP A 612 37.65 6.35 25.86
C ASP A 612 37.68 5.96 24.36
N ALA A 613 36.95 4.90 23.98
CA ALA A 613 36.76 4.48 22.60
C ALA A 613 35.81 5.45 21.86
N PRO A 614 35.90 5.56 20.52
CA PRO A 614 34.98 6.38 19.75
C PRO A 614 33.53 5.90 19.91
N GLU A 615 32.58 6.82 19.83
CA GLU A 615 31.17 6.45 19.70
C GLU A 615 30.89 5.95 18.28
N PHE A 616 29.76 5.26 18.08
CA PHE A 616 29.41 4.77 16.75
C PHE A 616 29.30 5.90 15.71
N VAL A 617 28.79 7.07 16.11
CA VAL A 617 28.66 8.23 15.21
C VAL A 617 30.01 8.69 14.65
N ASP A 618 31.09 8.55 15.42
CA ASP A 618 32.44 8.96 15.02
C ASP A 618 33.05 8.03 13.94
N ILE A 619 32.54 6.80 13.83
CA ILE A 619 33.04 5.77 12.90
C ILE A 619 32.03 5.42 11.79
N ALA A 620 30.81 5.94 11.82
CA ALA A 620 29.74 5.59 10.90
C ALA A 620 30.11 5.89 9.43
N GLU A 621 30.69 7.06 9.16
CA GLU A 621 31.13 7.44 7.80
C GLU A 621 32.25 6.53 7.29
N HIS A 622 33.17 6.12 8.18
CA HIS A 622 34.23 5.18 7.82
C HIS A 622 33.67 3.80 7.46
N ILE A 623 32.73 3.26 8.24
CA ILE A 623 32.05 1.99 7.93
C ILE A 623 31.31 2.08 6.59
N GLU A 624 30.59 3.18 6.34
CA GLU A 624 29.86 3.36 5.10
C GLU A 624 30.80 3.40 3.89
N SER A 625 31.89 4.16 3.99
CA SER A 625 32.92 4.25 2.95
C SER A 625 33.61 2.90 2.70
N PHE A 626 34.03 2.20 3.76
CA PHE A 626 34.75 0.93 3.67
C PHE A 626 33.91 -0.15 2.99
N THR A 627 32.61 -0.16 3.26
CA THR A 627 31.65 -1.15 2.75
C THR A 627 31.00 -0.76 1.42
N LYS A 628 31.30 0.43 0.88
CA LYS A 628 30.70 0.92 -0.37
C LYS A 628 31.08 0.03 -1.54
N GLY A 629 30.08 -0.35 -2.36
CA GLY A 629 30.26 -1.24 -3.52
C GLY A 629 30.62 -2.69 -3.17
N CYS A 630 30.59 -3.05 -1.87
CA CYS A 630 30.91 -4.38 -1.38
C CYS A 630 29.65 -5.13 -0.94
N ILE A 631 29.70 -6.46 -1.02
CA ILE A 631 28.69 -7.34 -0.42
C ILE A 631 29.06 -7.59 1.04
N PHE A 632 28.10 -7.37 1.94
CA PHE A 632 28.27 -7.61 3.37
C PHE A 632 28.22 -9.10 3.66
N VAL A 633 29.27 -9.66 4.24
CA VAL A 633 29.36 -11.09 4.59
C VAL A 633 29.52 -11.21 6.10
N ALA A 634 28.82 -12.15 6.73
CA ALA A 634 29.07 -12.45 8.15
C ALA A 634 28.62 -13.87 8.53
N HIS A 635 29.09 -14.33 9.68
CA HIS A 635 28.76 -15.63 10.23
C HIS A 635 27.50 -15.54 11.11
N ASN A 636 26.33 -15.69 10.48
CA ASN A 636 25.00 -15.29 10.99
C ASN A 636 24.63 -13.82 10.67
N VAL A 637 24.73 -13.46 9.39
CA VAL A 637 24.60 -12.09 8.86
C VAL A 637 23.42 -11.24 9.33
N ASN A 638 22.31 -11.84 9.76
CA ASN A 638 21.17 -11.08 10.27
C ASN A 638 21.44 -10.44 11.63
N PHE A 639 22.36 -11.00 12.41
CA PHE A 639 22.82 -10.44 13.67
C PHE A 639 23.62 -9.17 13.43
N ASP A 640 24.75 -9.27 12.73
CA ASP A 640 25.70 -8.17 12.50
C ASP A 640 25.07 -7.03 11.71
N MET A 641 24.44 -7.34 10.56
CA MET A 641 23.70 -6.36 9.76
C MET A 641 22.58 -5.69 10.58
N GLY A 642 21.97 -6.44 11.51
CA GLY A 642 20.92 -5.93 12.39
C GLY A 642 21.43 -4.86 13.35
N PHE A 643 22.58 -5.10 13.99
CA PHE A 643 23.22 -4.14 14.88
C PHE A 643 23.77 -2.92 14.13
N ILE A 644 24.48 -3.13 13.02
CA ILE A 644 24.99 -2.02 12.19
C ILE A 644 23.83 -1.13 11.75
N ARG A 645 22.74 -1.68 11.22
CA ARG A 645 21.55 -0.89 10.85
C ARG A 645 20.93 -0.14 12.02
N ALA A 646 20.87 -0.75 13.19
CA ALA A 646 20.31 -0.11 14.38
C ALA A 646 21.17 1.07 14.84
N GLU A 647 22.50 0.96 14.77
CA GLU A 647 23.40 2.06 15.10
C GLU A 647 23.35 3.18 14.05
N PHE A 648 23.38 2.88 12.75
CA PHE A 648 23.19 3.89 11.71
C PHE A 648 21.86 4.64 11.87
N ALA A 649 20.77 3.92 12.17
CA ALA A 649 19.47 4.56 12.40
C ALA A 649 19.47 5.49 13.62
N ARG A 650 20.23 5.17 14.68
CA ARG A 650 20.42 6.08 15.84
C ARG A 650 21.20 7.34 15.49
N CYS A 651 22.07 7.27 14.48
CA CYS A 651 22.77 8.42 13.91
C CYS A 651 21.94 9.20 12.88
N GLY A 652 20.67 8.83 12.64
CA GLY A 652 19.85 9.44 11.59
C GLY A 652 20.26 9.05 10.17
N MET A 653 21.03 7.98 10.01
CA MET A 653 21.55 7.50 8.73
C MET A 653 20.89 6.19 8.32
N TYR A 654 20.74 5.97 7.01
CA TYR A 654 20.23 4.72 6.48
C TYR A 654 21.36 3.83 5.95
N TYR A 655 21.39 2.55 6.35
CA TYR A 655 22.42 1.60 5.93
C TYR A 655 21.83 0.35 5.25
N LYS A 656 22.24 0.12 4.00
CA LYS A 656 21.83 -1.03 3.20
C LYS A 656 22.99 -1.52 2.33
N ARG A 657 23.20 -2.84 2.36
CA ARG A 657 24.10 -3.60 1.47
C ARG A 657 23.45 -4.93 1.08
N ALA A 658 23.80 -5.45 -0.09
CA ALA A 658 23.61 -6.86 -0.39
C ALA A 658 24.37 -7.69 0.64
N LYS A 659 23.86 -8.88 0.98
CA LYS A 659 24.40 -9.65 2.10
C LYS A 659 24.44 -11.15 1.87
N LEU A 660 25.49 -11.80 2.39
CA LEU A 660 25.65 -13.24 2.38
C LEU A 660 25.92 -13.78 3.79
N CYS A 661 25.40 -14.99 4.07
CA CYS A 661 25.58 -15.66 5.36
C CYS A 661 26.44 -16.90 5.19
N THR A 662 27.61 -16.95 5.85
CA THR A 662 28.51 -18.11 5.75
C THR A 662 27.91 -19.38 6.38
N VAL A 663 27.00 -19.25 7.35
CA VAL A 663 26.25 -20.40 7.89
C VAL A 663 25.33 -21.00 6.83
N SER A 664 24.54 -20.16 6.16
CA SER A 664 23.59 -20.61 5.14
C SER A 664 24.33 -21.18 3.92
N LEU A 665 25.37 -20.48 3.45
CA LEU A 665 26.19 -20.93 2.33
C LEU A 665 26.98 -22.20 2.69
N GLY A 666 27.57 -22.26 3.88
CA GLY A 666 28.31 -23.43 4.34
C GLY A 666 27.45 -24.69 4.36
N ARG A 667 26.21 -24.60 4.88
CA ARG A 667 25.27 -25.73 4.87
C ARG A 667 24.94 -26.24 3.46
N LYS A 668 24.95 -25.35 2.47
CA LYS A 668 24.62 -25.67 1.09
C LYS A 668 25.82 -26.26 0.35
N PHE A 669 26.97 -25.57 0.39
CA PHE A 669 28.12 -25.83 -0.47
C PHE A 669 29.24 -26.63 0.20
N ILE A 670 29.22 -26.77 1.52
CA ILE A 670 30.14 -27.62 2.27
C ILE A 670 29.30 -28.48 3.25
N PRO A 671 28.44 -29.38 2.76
CA PRO A 671 27.58 -30.19 3.61
C PRO A 671 28.37 -31.23 4.43
N GLY A 672 27.76 -31.77 5.49
CA GLY A 672 28.30 -32.92 6.25
C GLY A 672 28.93 -32.59 7.60
N HIS A 673 29.03 -31.30 7.98
CA HIS A 673 29.56 -30.91 9.28
C HIS A 673 28.53 -31.05 10.42
N LYS A 674 29.00 -31.46 11.60
CA LYS A 674 28.16 -31.69 12.79
C LYS A 674 27.55 -30.39 13.34
N SER A 675 28.27 -29.28 13.21
CA SER A 675 27.82 -27.96 13.62
C SER A 675 28.42 -26.90 12.72
N TYR A 676 27.63 -25.86 12.41
CA TYR A 676 28.04 -24.72 11.59
C TYR A 676 28.29 -23.46 12.44
N SER A 677 28.41 -23.58 13.76
CA SER A 677 28.93 -22.47 14.58
C SER A 677 30.40 -22.21 14.24
N LEU A 678 30.84 -20.95 14.20
CA LEU A 678 32.17 -20.54 13.73
C LEU A 678 33.29 -21.41 14.31
N GLY A 679 33.38 -21.54 15.64
CA GLY A 679 34.43 -22.34 16.27
C GLY A 679 34.44 -23.83 15.92
N ASN A 680 33.26 -24.43 15.66
CA ASN A 680 33.20 -25.84 15.26
C ASN A 680 33.52 -26.03 13.77
N ILE A 681 32.98 -25.17 12.91
CA ILE A 681 33.23 -25.28 11.47
C ILE A 681 34.68 -24.94 11.12
N CYS A 682 35.28 -23.95 11.79
CA CYS A 682 36.70 -23.65 11.64
C CYS A 682 37.58 -24.83 12.08
N ARG A 683 37.25 -25.49 13.20
CA ARG A 683 37.97 -26.69 13.66
C ARG A 683 37.87 -27.83 12.66
N ASP A 684 36.67 -28.11 12.15
CA ASP A 684 36.45 -29.18 11.17
C ASP A 684 37.20 -28.92 9.84
N LEU A 685 37.34 -27.65 9.45
CA LEU A 685 37.99 -27.22 8.20
C LEU A 685 39.47 -26.83 8.34
N ASN A 686 40.07 -27.03 9.53
CA ASN A 686 41.43 -26.62 9.87
C ASN A 686 41.72 -25.12 9.61
N ILE A 687 40.76 -24.25 9.93
CA ILE A 687 40.90 -22.79 9.91
C ILE A 687 41.35 -22.33 11.30
N SER A 688 42.35 -21.46 11.37
CA SER A 688 42.83 -20.93 12.64
C SER A 688 41.83 -19.95 13.24
N LEU A 689 41.41 -20.19 14.49
CA LEU A 689 40.57 -19.29 15.26
C LEU A 689 41.18 -19.13 16.66
N VAL A 690 42.13 -18.19 16.78
CA VAL A 690 42.79 -17.86 18.04
C VAL A 690 42.14 -16.60 18.60
N GLY A 691 41.72 -16.63 19.87
CA GLY A 691 41.05 -15.50 20.51
C GLY A 691 39.62 -15.29 20.02
N HIS A 692 38.81 -16.36 20.00
CA HIS A 692 37.39 -16.33 19.70
C HIS A 692 36.64 -15.32 20.60
N HIS A 693 35.61 -14.66 20.05
CA HIS A 693 34.90 -13.53 20.68
C HIS A 693 35.69 -12.22 20.73
N ARG A 694 36.54 -12.04 19.73
CA ARG A 694 37.13 -10.74 19.36
C ARG A 694 36.82 -10.51 17.90
N ALA A 695 36.22 -9.36 17.59
CA ALA A 695 35.58 -9.14 16.30
C ALA A 695 36.55 -9.36 15.12
N LEU A 696 37.80 -8.88 15.24
CA LEU A 696 38.77 -9.03 14.15
C LEU A 696 39.21 -10.48 13.93
N ASN A 697 39.38 -11.26 15.00
CA ASN A 697 39.77 -12.67 14.89
C ASN A 697 38.64 -13.48 14.26
N ASP A 698 37.40 -13.25 14.69
CA ASP A 698 36.21 -13.92 14.18
C ASP A 698 35.94 -13.51 12.72
N ALA A 699 36.14 -12.24 12.35
CA ALA A 699 36.02 -11.77 10.98
C ALA A 699 37.10 -12.37 10.05
N MET A 700 38.36 -12.48 10.50
CA MET A 700 39.45 -13.11 9.73
C MET A 700 39.20 -14.60 9.50
N ALA A 701 38.79 -15.34 10.54
CA ALA A 701 38.42 -16.75 10.40
C ALA A 701 37.20 -16.93 9.49
N THR A 702 36.23 -16.01 9.58
CA THR A 702 35.06 -15.99 8.69
C THR A 702 35.46 -15.70 7.24
N ALA A 703 36.46 -14.86 7.00
CA ALA A 703 37.00 -14.60 5.66
C ALA A 703 37.64 -15.85 5.05
N GLU A 704 38.47 -16.58 5.80
CA GLU A 704 39.03 -17.87 5.35
C GLU A 704 37.94 -18.91 5.06
N LEU A 705 36.92 -19.00 5.93
CA LEU A 705 35.76 -19.87 5.73
C LEU A 705 35.00 -19.48 4.47
N PHE A 706 34.76 -18.18 4.26
CA PHE A 706 34.05 -17.67 3.10
C PHE A 706 34.80 -17.93 1.80
N ILE A 707 36.12 -17.78 1.78
CA ILE A 707 36.95 -18.12 0.60
C ILE A 707 36.81 -19.61 0.25
N LYS A 708 36.85 -20.51 1.25
CA LYS A 708 36.61 -21.95 1.02
C LYS A 708 35.21 -22.23 0.47
N ILE A 709 34.20 -21.56 1.02
CA ILE A 709 32.82 -21.64 0.52
C ILE A 709 32.73 -21.14 -0.93
N ASN A 710 33.36 -20.02 -1.27
CA ASN A 710 33.35 -19.48 -2.64
C ASN A 710 34.02 -20.42 -3.64
N LYS A 711 35.12 -21.07 -3.27
CA LYS A 711 35.75 -22.11 -4.11
C LYS A 711 34.77 -23.25 -4.42
N ALA A 712 34.05 -23.72 -3.42
CA ALA A 712 33.02 -24.74 -3.60
C ALA A 712 31.86 -24.23 -4.47
N ARG A 713 31.38 -23.00 -4.21
CA ARG A 713 30.31 -22.34 -4.98
C ARG A 713 30.67 -22.23 -6.48
N ILE A 714 31.89 -21.81 -6.81
CA ILE A 714 32.38 -21.69 -8.19
C ILE A 714 32.49 -23.06 -8.85
N THR A 715 32.96 -24.08 -8.12
CA THR A 715 33.10 -25.44 -8.65
C THR A 715 31.76 -26.09 -9.00
N GLU A 716 30.67 -25.78 -8.28
CA GLU A 716 29.32 -26.27 -8.62
C GLU A 716 28.66 -25.54 -9.81
N GLN A 717 29.14 -24.35 -10.19
CA GLN A 717 28.62 -23.59 -11.34
C GLN A 717 29.33 -23.90 -12.67
N LEU A 718 30.55 -24.45 -12.61
CA LEU A 718 31.32 -24.96 -13.76
C LEU A 718 30.95 -26.40 -14.08
#